data_AF-A0A397B8U3-F1
#
_entry.id   AF-A0A397B8U3-F1
#
_cell.length_a   1.000
_cell.length_b   1.000
_cell.length_c   1.000
_cell.angle_alpha   90.00
_cell.angle_beta   90.00
_cell.angle_gamma   90.00
#
_symmetry.space_group_name_H-M   'P 1'
#
loop_
_entity.id
_entity.type
_entity.pdbx_description
1 polymer ?
#
loop_
_entity_poly.entity_id
_entity_poly.type
_entity_poly.pdbx_seq_one_letter_code
_entity_poly.pdbx_strand_id
1 'polypeptide(L)'
;MMQPIRLPRWHQRSLFFVVATLIACCFIFQVIYSSHALENLHVPSVRREAAFVRAIVVHLPRDRDDDAVDEFRWLHASWKDMVQHQPSTWRTDLVVVPDGAALAGGDGILPSDLKCTASSRVNRLKPSQCFVLPSTPSAAAFTVDFDAVHSFQAMTTADLSVYDWVLITHPNAIIGPAFAGWKPTVLTVGSGLSDAPFSNSVLHAMKSIGQDLGLTSFEPTKHTFGLSWYGPTSDVQECGKLMLELLEHLHQHLERGALNEASDWHRALPEVAASMALPECTQFNVAFQPSMLDVPVLRLDAVSRHAVLLPSPMFTTLVYEKATTSLLQNDHSTIGFALAIARSSTPTVNPLLLQNELTTALNQSSFVRAIVVSFRLATNRTGDVELRGLHRSWQIMLRDQPPAWRTDLVVFADTPSRLFDQLKCSSSFVRQAGDDTPSRCIAVIVANSPDSAQSDAGGILATLAMHPPVLASYEWLLRSDLDTFVAPRFATWKPSQFSVSRPIVPYCVPGTFTCANLARVASEMGFQVPVKRQSYGSTWYGPSKMVQTCAKVAMRVIDHLINVGMPSLDGHQGHLDAQTTNLPLYAGHVALQQCTTLPVQRRRPDVLEVSTSSSRPLDSMVHLKAGTDEHGLSLFHAAKLHGDVGDTAIAKDFAAKIAWEAAKDVTDDSIQRAVHESFVRAAVVYLPGDNTKFQAEMRWLHASW
;
A
#
# COMPACT_ATOMS: atom_id res chain seq x y z
N MET A 1 -62.11 -63.79 63.44
CA MET A 1 -62.92 -62.56 63.52
C MET A 1 -62.23 -61.60 64.46
N MET A 2 -61.59 -60.55 63.96
CA MET A 2 -61.16 -59.41 64.77
C MET A 2 -61.68 -58.13 64.14
N GLN A 3 -62.38 -57.36 64.97
CA GLN A 3 -63.00 -56.07 64.70
C GLN A 3 -61.95 -54.96 64.50
N PRO A 4 -62.33 -53.84 63.83
CA PRO A 4 -61.44 -52.74 63.55
C PRO A 4 -61.18 -51.88 64.80
N ILE A 5 -59.91 -51.59 65.06
CA ILE A 5 -59.49 -50.68 66.14
C ILE A 5 -59.81 -49.25 65.72
N ARG A 6 -60.82 -48.65 66.38
CA ARG A 6 -61.14 -47.22 66.30
C ARG A 6 -60.07 -46.43 67.05
N LEU A 7 -59.22 -45.71 66.32
CA LEU A 7 -58.33 -44.69 66.88
C LEU A 7 -59.14 -43.44 67.30
N PRO A 8 -58.73 -42.73 68.37
CA PRO A 8 -59.52 -41.66 68.97
C PRO A 8 -59.60 -40.42 68.06
N ARG A 9 -60.79 -39.80 67.97
CA ARG A 9 -61.06 -38.56 67.21
C ARG A 9 -60.14 -37.37 67.54
N TRP A 10 -59.38 -37.43 68.63
CA TRP A 10 -58.40 -36.42 69.00
C TRP A 10 -57.09 -36.51 68.20
N HIS A 11 -56.61 -37.71 67.84
CA HIS A 11 -55.36 -37.86 67.09
C HIS A 11 -55.49 -37.56 65.60
N GLN A 12 -56.68 -37.73 65.02
CA GLN A 12 -56.91 -37.33 63.62
C GLN A 12 -56.89 -35.81 63.44
N ARG A 13 -57.36 -35.03 64.42
CA ARG A 13 -57.27 -33.56 64.38
C ARG A 13 -55.85 -33.08 64.57
N SER A 14 -55.08 -33.65 65.49
CA SER A 14 -53.67 -33.30 65.67
C SER A 14 -52.82 -33.63 64.45
N LEU A 15 -53.05 -34.77 63.79
CA LEU A 15 -52.33 -35.13 62.56
C LEU A 15 -52.69 -34.19 61.40
N PHE A 16 -53.98 -33.84 61.26
CA PHE A 16 -54.41 -32.84 60.27
C PHE A 16 -53.82 -31.46 60.54
N PHE A 17 -53.75 -31.04 61.80
CA PHE A 17 -53.11 -29.77 62.16
C PHE A 17 -51.61 -29.82 61.87
N VAL A 18 -50.89 -30.88 62.24
CA VAL A 18 -49.45 -31.00 61.96
C VAL A 18 -49.17 -31.02 60.45
N VAL A 19 -49.99 -31.73 59.66
CA VAL A 19 -49.85 -31.75 58.19
C VAL A 19 -50.20 -30.39 57.59
N ALA A 20 -51.25 -29.72 58.06
CA ALA A 20 -51.60 -28.38 57.60
C ALA A 20 -50.54 -27.34 57.96
N THR A 21 -49.93 -27.43 59.15
CA THR A 21 -48.83 -26.55 59.55
C THR A 21 -47.55 -26.84 58.75
N LEU A 22 -47.26 -28.10 58.43
CA LEU A 22 -46.15 -28.46 57.54
C LEU A 22 -46.36 -27.93 56.12
N ILE A 23 -47.57 -28.06 55.58
CA ILE A 23 -47.93 -27.50 54.26
C ILE A 23 -47.85 -25.97 54.29
N ALA A 24 -48.35 -25.32 55.35
CA ALA A 24 -48.25 -23.87 55.52
C ALA A 24 -46.80 -23.41 55.66
N CYS A 25 -45.97 -24.13 56.42
CA CYS A 25 -44.54 -23.86 56.53
C CYS A 25 -43.84 -24.09 55.18
N CYS A 26 -44.18 -25.13 54.42
CA CYS A 26 -43.65 -25.34 53.08
C CYS A 26 -44.05 -24.19 52.14
N PHE A 27 -45.30 -23.71 52.17
CA PHE A 27 -45.73 -22.55 51.40
C PHE A 27 -45.03 -21.26 51.83
N ILE A 28 -44.83 -21.04 53.12
CA ILE A 28 -44.09 -19.88 53.64
C ILE A 28 -42.62 -19.96 53.23
N PHE A 29 -41.98 -21.13 53.35
CA PHE A 29 -40.62 -21.33 52.85
C PHE A 29 -40.54 -21.18 51.34
N GLN A 30 -41.54 -21.63 50.58
CA GLN A 30 -41.58 -21.47 49.13
C GLN A 30 -41.80 -20.01 48.73
N VAL A 31 -42.60 -19.25 49.48
CA VAL A 31 -42.80 -17.80 49.30
C VAL A 31 -41.55 -17.01 49.71
N ILE A 32 -40.86 -17.39 50.80
CA ILE A 32 -39.60 -16.77 51.24
C ILE A 32 -38.45 -17.11 50.29
N TYR A 33 -38.39 -18.35 49.80
CA TYR A 33 -37.40 -18.75 48.81
C TYR A 33 -37.70 -18.11 47.44
N SER A 34 -38.98 -17.93 47.10
CA SER A 34 -39.38 -17.17 45.91
C SER A 34 -39.14 -15.67 46.09
N SER A 35 -39.29 -15.12 47.29
CA SER A 35 -39.01 -13.70 47.57
C SER A 35 -37.51 -13.42 47.63
N HIS A 36 -36.69 -14.35 48.14
CA HIS A 36 -35.23 -14.27 48.05
C HIS A 36 -34.71 -14.58 46.64
N ALA A 37 -35.36 -15.46 45.87
CA ALA A 37 -35.09 -15.61 44.46
C ALA A 37 -35.50 -14.36 43.66
N LEU A 38 -36.56 -13.65 44.06
CA LEU A 38 -36.95 -12.35 43.50
C LEU A 38 -36.08 -11.19 43.98
N GLU A 39 -35.55 -11.20 45.21
CA GLU A 39 -34.60 -10.20 45.71
C GLU A 39 -33.20 -10.38 45.10
N ASN A 40 -32.80 -11.62 44.78
CA ASN A 40 -31.62 -11.89 43.95
C ASN A 40 -31.89 -11.72 42.45
N LEU A 41 -33.16 -11.55 42.06
CA LEU A 41 -33.61 -10.95 40.80
C LEU A 41 -33.99 -9.48 41.03
N HIS A 42 -33.21 -8.75 41.82
CA HIS A 42 -32.98 -7.33 41.56
C HIS A 42 -32.39 -7.22 40.15
N VAL A 43 -33.26 -7.37 39.15
CA VAL A 43 -33.17 -6.69 37.87
C VAL A 43 -32.89 -5.26 38.30
N PRO A 44 -31.66 -4.75 38.11
CA PRO A 44 -31.43 -3.32 38.26
C PRO A 44 -32.55 -2.73 37.44
N SER A 45 -33.31 -1.77 38.00
CA SER A 45 -34.23 -0.94 37.22
C SER A 45 -33.63 -0.85 35.83
N VAL A 46 -34.31 -1.38 34.80
CA VAL A 46 -33.79 -1.34 33.43
C VAL A 46 -33.74 0.15 33.09
N ARG A 47 -32.69 0.83 33.53
CA ARG A 47 -31.95 1.75 32.69
C ARG A 47 -31.74 0.89 31.48
N ARG A 48 -32.56 1.11 30.46
CA ARG A 48 -32.17 0.78 29.10
C ARG A 48 -30.78 1.36 29.01
N GLU A 49 -29.75 0.53 29.10
CA GLU A 49 -28.39 0.99 28.83
C GLU A 49 -28.50 1.64 27.47
N ALA A 50 -28.23 2.95 27.45
CA ALA A 50 -28.35 3.73 26.23
C ALA A 50 -27.51 3.02 25.18
N ALA A 51 -28.06 2.85 23.97
CA ALA A 51 -27.35 2.20 22.88
C ALA A 51 -26.00 2.90 22.69
N PHE A 52 -24.91 2.17 22.93
CA PHE A 52 -23.56 2.67 22.82
C PHE A 52 -23.12 2.53 21.36
N VAL A 53 -22.85 3.66 20.71
CA VAL A 53 -22.51 3.70 19.29
C VAL A 53 -21.10 4.24 19.16
N ARG A 54 -20.23 3.51 18.45
CA ARG A 54 -18.85 3.90 18.21
C ARG A 54 -18.43 3.65 16.78
N ALA A 55 -17.36 4.30 16.36
CA ALA A 55 -16.77 4.14 15.04
C ALA A 55 -15.29 3.80 15.12
N ILE A 56 -14.81 3.01 14.16
CA ILE A 56 -13.40 2.91 13.79
C ILE A 56 -13.23 3.80 12.55
N VAL A 57 -12.43 4.84 12.66
CA VAL A 57 -12.16 5.81 11.60
C VAL A 57 -10.76 5.54 11.06
N VAL A 58 -10.67 5.32 9.76
CA VAL A 58 -9.40 5.10 9.07
C VAL A 58 -9.34 5.91 7.79
N HIS A 59 -8.17 6.46 7.50
CA HIS A 59 -7.86 7.02 6.21
C HIS A 59 -7.35 5.93 5.27
N LEU A 60 -7.85 5.96 4.04
CA LEU A 60 -7.40 5.08 2.97
C LEU A 60 -6.85 5.96 1.84
N PRO A 61 -5.51 6.08 1.70
CA PRO A 61 -4.92 6.88 0.66
C PRO A 61 -5.26 6.27 -0.71
N ARG A 62 -5.51 7.12 -1.69
CA ARG A 62 -5.67 6.74 -3.11
C ARG A 62 -4.40 6.12 -3.70
N ASP A 63 -3.30 6.45 -3.06
CA ASP A 63 -1.94 6.46 -3.56
C ASP A 63 -1.07 5.37 -2.93
N ARG A 64 -1.66 4.51 -2.10
CA ARG A 64 -0.98 3.38 -1.45
C ARG A 64 -0.86 2.16 -2.39
N ASP A 65 0.21 1.37 -2.24
CA ASP A 65 0.50 0.17 -3.05
C ASP A 65 -0.60 -0.90 -2.95
N ASP A 66 -0.64 -1.89 -3.85
CA ASP A 66 -1.65 -2.97 -3.83
C ASP A 66 -1.73 -3.70 -2.48
N ASP A 67 -0.61 -3.81 -1.77
CA ASP A 67 -0.54 -4.40 -0.43
C ASP A 67 -1.44 -3.64 0.57
N ALA A 68 -1.71 -2.35 0.37
CA ALA A 68 -2.59 -1.56 1.21
C ALA A 68 -4.08 -1.91 1.08
N VAL A 69 -4.51 -2.35 -0.10
CA VAL A 69 -5.89 -2.83 -0.30
C VAL A 69 -6.06 -4.15 0.44
N ASP A 70 -5.07 -5.03 0.38
CA ASP A 70 -5.06 -6.29 1.13
C ASP A 70 -5.00 -6.04 2.64
N GLU A 71 -4.14 -5.11 3.08
CA GLU A 71 -4.08 -4.64 4.46
C GLU A 71 -5.42 -4.09 4.97
N PHE A 72 -6.12 -3.29 4.16
CA PHE A 72 -7.46 -2.81 4.50
C PHE A 72 -8.49 -3.96 4.58
N ARG A 73 -8.33 -5.02 3.78
CA ARG A 73 -9.17 -6.22 3.92
C ARG A 73 -8.94 -6.93 5.24
N TRP A 74 -7.72 -6.92 5.78
CA TRP A 74 -7.44 -7.47 7.11
C TRP A 74 -8.19 -6.70 8.20
N LEU A 75 -8.14 -5.36 8.14
CA LEU A 75 -8.92 -4.49 9.03
C LEU A 75 -10.41 -4.77 8.93
N HIS A 76 -10.94 -4.79 7.71
CA HIS A 76 -12.36 -5.00 7.50
C HIS A 76 -12.83 -6.40 7.92
N ALA A 77 -12.02 -7.44 7.71
CA ALA A 77 -12.32 -8.80 8.15
C ALA A 77 -12.27 -8.95 9.68
N SER A 78 -11.23 -8.43 10.33
CA SER A 78 -11.16 -8.40 11.80
C SER A 78 -12.27 -7.56 12.44
N TRP A 79 -12.65 -6.44 11.84
CA TRP A 79 -13.82 -5.67 12.28
C TRP A 79 -15.10 -6.51 12.21
N LYS A 80 -15.33 -7.23 11.11
CA LYS A 80 -16.49 -8.13 10.99
C LYS A 80 -16.49 -9.25 12.02
N ASP A 81 -15.33 -9.83 12.29
CA ASP A 81 -15.17 -10.86 13.33
C ASP A 81 -15.47 -10.29 14.73
N MET A 82 -14.86 -9.14 15.06
CA MET A 82 -15.09 -8.44 16.33
C MET A 82 -16.56 -8.04 16.53
N VAL A 83 -17.25 -7.56 15.49
CA VAL A 83 -18.67 -7.18 15.55
C VAL A 83 -19.58 -8.35 15.96
N GLN A 84 -19.20 -9.60 15.66
CA GLN A 84 -19.98 -10.78 16.07
C GLN A 84 -19.94 -11.00 17.59
N HIS A 85 -18.92 -10.46 18.26
CA HIS A 85 -18.64 -10.67 19.68
C HIS A 85 -18.96 -9.44 20.54
N GLN A 86 -19.38 -8.32 19.93
CA GLN A 86 -19.72 -7.10 20.68
C GLN A 86 -21.06 -7.25 21.44
N PRO A 87 -21.26 -6.52 22.55
CA PRO A 87 -22.54 -6.53 23.26
C PRO A 87 -23.73 -6.16 22.36
N SER A 88 -24.90 -6.76 22.61
CA SER A 88 -26.10 -6.58 21.76
C SER A 88 -26.63 -5.15 21.73
N THR A 89 -26.31 -4.34 22.74
CA THR A 89 -26.63 -2.91 22.84
C THR A 89 -25.60 -2.00 22.17
N TRP A 90 -24.47 -2.55 21.71
CA TRP A 90 -23.38 -1.80 21.12
C TRP A 90 -23.44 -1.84 19.60
N ARG A 91 -22.99 -0.76 18.96
CA ARG A 91 -22.81 -0.66 17.50
C ARG A 91 -21.43 -0.12 17.21
N THR A 92 -20.64 -0.85 16.44
CA THR A 92 -19.30 -0.45 15.99
C THR A 92 -19.28 -0.34 14.48
N ASP A 93 -19.23 0.87 13.95
CA ASP A 93 -19.08 1.09 12.50
C ASP A 93 -17.62 1.13 12.07
N LEU A 94 -17.38 0.84 10.79
CA LEU A 94 -16.13 1.15 10.12
C LEU A 94 -16.38 2.35 9.21
N VAL A 95 -15.65 3.43 9.43
CA VAL A 95 -15.77 4.71 8.72
C VAL A 95 -14.48 4.95 7.96
N VAL A 96 -14.57 4.98 6.64
CA VAL A 96 -13.43 5.14 5.74
C VAL A 96 -13.41 6.57 5.21
N VAL A 97 -12.26 7.22 5.35
CA VAL A 97 -11.97 8.56 4.85
C VAL A 97 -11.11 8.42 3.58
N PRO A 98 -11.67 8.65 2.38
CA PRO A 98 -10.90 8.60 1.14
C PRO A 98 -10.25 9.95 0.80
N ASP A 99 -9.22 9.92 -0.04
CA ASP A 99 -8.60 11.13 -0.60
C ASP A 99 -9.53 11.90 -1.56
N GLY A 100 -9.89 13.13 -1.17
CA GLY A 100 -10.46 14.17 -2.03
C GLY A 100 -11.91 13.97 -2.47
N ALA A 101 -12.64 15.06 -2.73
CA ALA A 101 -14.12 15.16 -2.89
C ALA A 101 -14.79 14.33 -4.01
N ALA A 102 -14.06 13.55 -4.81
CA ALA A 102 -14.56 13.00 -6.07
C ALA A 102 -15.20 11.59 -5.97
N LEU A 103 -15.37 11.02 -4.76
CA LEU A 103 -15.64 9.57 -4.62
C LEU A 103 -16.98 9.21 -3.99
N ALA A 104 -17.89 10.18 -3.84
CA ALA A 104 -19.29 9.89 -3.50
C ALA A 104 -20.06 9.14 -4.63
N GLY A 105 -19.43 8.87 -5.78
CA GLY A 105 -20.03 8.12 -6.88
C GLY A 105 -19.06 7.15 -7.56
N GLY A 106 -19.19 5.86 -7.25
CA GLY A 106 -18.88 4.73 -8.15
C GLY A 106 -17.41 4.38 -8.48
N ASP A 107 -16.46 5.30 -8.40
CA ASP A 107 -15.10 5.07 -8.92
C ASP A 107 -14.10 4.55 -7.86
N GLY A 108 -14.39 3.35 -7.34
CA GLY A 108 -13.43 2.31 -6.92
C GLY A 108 -12.09 2.69 -6.26
N ILE A 109 -12.11 3.20 -5.03
CA ILE A 109 -10.99 2.98 -4.07
C ILE A 109 -11.21 1.70 -3.28
N LEU A 110 -12.42 1.50 -2.74
CA LEU A 110 -12.73 0.30 -1.97
C LEU A 110 -13.23 -0.82 -2.89
N PRO A 111 -12.73 -2.05 -2.73
CA PRO A 111 -13.26 -3.19 -3.44
C PRO A 111 -14.77 -3.33 -3.21
N SER A 112 -15.54 -3.43 -4.30
CA SER A 112 -17.01 -3.49 -4.25
C SER A 112 -17.56 -4.63 -3.38
N ASP A 113 -16.78 -5.69 -3.18
CA ASP A 113 -17.10 -6.85 -2.36
C ASP A 113 -17.09 -6.56 -0.85
N LEU A 114 -16.45 -5.46 -0.41
CA LEU A 114 -16.46 -5.04 1.00
C LEU A 114 -17.81 -4.46 1.43
N LYS A 115 -18.65 -4.03 0.48
CA LYS A 115 -20.01 -3.49 0.72
C LYS A 115 -20.05 -2.26 1.63
N CYS A 116 -19.02 -1.41 1.57
CA CYS A 116 -19.03 -0.11 2.22
C CYS A 116 -19.89 0.88 1.42
N THR A 117 -20.63 1.75 2.11
CA THR A 117 -21.64 2.63 1.50
C THR A 117 -21.26 4.10 1.66
N ALA A 118 -21.40 4.90 0.58
CA ALA A 118 -21.18 6.34 0.61
C ALA A 118 -22.33 7.06 1.33
N SER A 119 -22.35 7.00 2.66
CA SER A 119 -23.36 7.60 3.52
C SER A 119 -22.82 7.76 4.94
N SER A 120 -23.54 8.46 5.80
CA SER A 120 -23.27 8.54 7.25
C SER A 120 -24.32 7.78 8.06
N ARG A 121 -23.98 7.44 9.31
CA ARG A 121 -24.97 6.89 10.24
C ARG A 121 -25.97 7.96 10.65
N VAL A 122 -27.24 7.71 10.37
CA VAL A 122 -28.35 8.57 10.82
C VAL A 122 -29.11 7.94 12.00
N ASN A 123 -29.09 6.62 12.13
CA ASN A 123 -29.87 5.90 13.16
C ASN A 123 -28.96 5.06 14.05
N ARG A 124 -28.95 5.37 15.34
CA ARG A 124 -28.15 4.72 16.38
C ARG A 124 -28.50 3.23 16.61
N LEU A 125 -29.70 2.79 16.24
CA LEU A 125 -30.17 1.42 16.46
C LEU A 125 -29.82 0.45 15.31
N LYS A 126 -29.53 0.98 14.11
CA LYS A 126 -29.13 0.14 12.96
C LYS A 126 -27.91 -0.71 13.31
N PRO A 127 -27.79 -1.95 12.81
CA PRO A 127 -26.60 -2.78 12.98
C PRO A 127 -25.32 -2.05 12.59
N SER A 128 -24.16 -2.57 12.99
CA SER A 128 -22.85 -2.10 12.53
C SER A 128 -22.78 -2.09 10.99
N GLN A 129 -22.27 -1.00 10.41
CA GLN A 129 -22.15 -0.81 8.96
C GLN A 129 -20.76 -0.29 8.59
N CYS A 130 -20.38 -0.48 7.33
CA CYS A 130 -19.21 0.17 6.75
C CYS A 130 -19.64 1.38 5.92
N PHE A 131 -19.05 2.53 6.22
CA PHE A 131 -19.35 3.83 5.62
C PHE A 131 -18.12 4.43 4.97
N VAL A 132 -18.33 5.14 3.87
CA VAL A 132 -17.32 5.96 3.21
C VAL A 132 -17.78 7.41 3.32
N LEU A 133 -16.98 8.24 3.99
CA LEU A 133 -17.32 9.64 4.14
C LEU A 133 -17.13 10.36 2.79
N PRO A 134 -18.15 11.09 2.29
CA PRO A 134 -17.98 11.97 1.16
C PRO A 134 -17.07 13.11 1.60
N SER A 135 -15.91 13.19 0.98
CA SER A 135 -14.87 14.17 1.28
C SER A 135 -15.43 15.58 1.08
N THR A 136 -15.63 16.30 2.18
CA THR A 136 -16.02 17.71 2.15
C THR A 136 -14.83 18.54 1.69
N PRO A 137 -14.97 19.36 0.63
CA PRO A 137 -13.96 20.37 0.33
C PRO A 137 -14.12 21.47 1.37
N SER A 138 -13.26 21.54 2.38
CA SER A 138 -13.24 22.73 3.23
C SER A 138 -11.83 23.13 3.65
N ALA A 139 -11.47 24.29 3.12
CA ALA A 139 -10.80 25.43 3.73
C ALA A 139 -9.44 25.20 4.42
N ALA A 140 -8.45 25.96 3.94
CA ALA A 140 -7.03 25.92 4.26
C ALA A 140 -6.33 24.66 3.76
N ALA A 141 -5.66 24.80 2.61
CA ALA A 141 -4.74 23.81 2.09
C ALA A 141 -3.58 23.65 3.08
N PHE A 142 -3.66 22.64 3.94
CA PHE A 142 -2.52 22.15 4.68
C PHE A 142 -1.47 21.71 3.66
N THR A 143 -0.29 22.34 3.67
CA THR A 143 0.76 22.20 2.65
C THR A 143 1.58 20.90 2.77
N VAL A 144 1.21 20.00 3.69
CA VAL A 144 1.99 18.81 4.05
C VAL A 144 1.09 17.58 4.09
N ASP A 145 1.33 16.60 3.24
CA ASP A 145 0.47 15.43 3.15
C ASP A 145 0.95 14.31 4.10
N PHE A 146 0.21 14.01 5.17
CA PHE A 146 0.46 12.89 6.08
C PHE A 146 -0.77 11.99 6.16
N ASP A 147 -0.63 10.68 5.96
CA ASP A 147 -1.76 9.72 6.00
C ASP A 147 -2.61 9.85 7.28
N ALA A 148 -1.97 10.00 8.43
CA ALA A 148 -2.67 10.14 9.70
C ALA A 148 -3.51 11.43 9.78
N VAL A 149 -3.04 12.53 9.18
CA VAL A 149 -3.69 13.86 9.23
C VAL A 149 -5.07 13.83 8.63
N HIS A 150 -5.28 13.07 7.55
CA HIS A 150 -6.59 12.99 6.90
C HIS A 150 -7.65 12.36 7.79
N SER A 151 -7.28 11.38 8.63
CA SER A 151 -8.21 10.80 9.61
C SER A 151 -8.64 11.88 10.62
N PHE A 152 -7.69 12.69 11.10
CA PHE A 152 -7.98 13.78 12.04
C PHE A 152 -8.77 14.92 11.40
N GLN A 153 -8.45 15.31 10.17
CA GLN A 153 -9.18 16.33 9.41
C GLN A 153 -10.62 15.91 9.10
N ALA A 154 -10.85 14.63 8.81
CA ALA A 154 -12.20 14.13 8.62
C ALA A 154 -13.04 14.25 9.89
N MET A 155 -12.44 14.11 11.08
CA MET A 155 -13.17 14.28 12.33
C MET A 155 -13.52 15.73 12.63
N THR A 156 -12.74 16.70 12.16
CA THR A 156 -13.05 18.13 12.35
C THR A 156 -14.10 18.63 11.38
N THR A 157 -14.32 17.93 10.26
CA THR A 157 -15.20 18.36 9.17
C THR A 157 -16.47 17.53 9.01
N ALA A 158 -16.45 16.23 9.37
CA ALA A 158 -17.61 15.36 9.30
C ALA A 158 -18.42 15.41 10.60
N ASP A 159 -19.76 15.37 10.47
CA ASP A 159 -20.64 15.22 11.62
C ASP A 159 -20.58 13.76 12.15
N LEU A 160 -19.70 13.54 13.11
CA LEU A 160 -19.55 12.29 13.85
C LEU A 160 -20.30 12.29 15.19
N SER A 161 -21.16 13.29 15.45
CA SER A 161 -21.87 13.44 16.74
C SER A 161 -22.80 12.26 17.09
N VAL A 162 -23.17 11.45 16.09
CA VAL A 162 -23.95 10.23 16.28
C VAL A 162 -23.20 9.16 17.06
N TYR A 163 -21.86 9.19 17.03
CA TYR A 163 -20.98 8.27 17.74
C TYR A 163 -20.68 8.83 19.12
N ASP A 164 -20.83 8.00 20.14
CA ASP A 164 -20.40 8.32 21.50
C ASP A 164 -18.87 8.32 21.57
N TRP A 165 -18.24 7.37 20.88
CA TRP A 165 -16.81 7.10 20.95
C TRP A 165 -16.23 6.84 19.56
N VAL A 166 -14.99 7.25 19.33
CA VAL A 166 -14.27 7.03 18.07
C VAL A 166 -12.90 6.41 18.37
N LEU A 167 -12.55 5.38 17.60
CA LEU A 167 -11.20 4.86 17.46
C LEU A 167 -10.63 5.37 16.13
N ILE A 168 -9.55 6.15 16.17
CA ILE A 168 -8.72 6.42 14.99
C ILE A 168 -7.63 5.36 14.96
N THR A 169 -7.33 4.80 13.80
CA THR A 169 -6.20 3.88 13.63
C THR A 169 -5.77 3.80 12.17
N HIS A 170 -4.82 2.91 11.88
CA HIS A 170 -4.25 2.72 10.56
C HIS A 170 -5.14 1.83 9.68
N PRO A 171 -5.15 2.03 8.35
CA PRO A 171 -5.89 1.18 7.42
C PRO A 171 -5.42 -0.27 7.43
N ASN A 172 -4.19 -0.55 7.87
CA ASN A 172 -3.63 -1.89 7.97
C ASN A 172 -3.80 -2.55 9.35
N ALA A 173 -4.44 -1.87 10.30
CA ALA A 173 -4.62 -2.41 11.64
C ALA A 173 -5.51 -3.67 11.64
N ILE A 174 -5.27 -4.59 12.57
CA ILE A 174 -6.12 -5.77 12.79
C ILE A 174 -6.84 -5.59 14.13
N ILE A 175 -8.16 -5.62 14.12
CA ILE A 175 -8.97 -5.46 15.33
C ILE A 175 -8.95 -6.76 16.15
N GLY A 176 -8.38 -6.68 17.34
CA GLY A 176 -8.31 -7.80 18.27
C GLY A 176 -9.63 -8.06 19.01
N PRO A 177 -9.86 -9.28 19.53
CA PRO A 177 -11.11 -9.64 20.19
C PRO A 177 -11.44 -8.78 21.42
N ALA A 178 -10.44 -8.24 22.11
CA ALA A 178 -10.68 -7.42 23.30
C ALA A 178 -11.49 -6.15 22.97
N PHE A 179 -11.38 -5.62 21.74
CA PHE A 179 -12.10 -4.42 21.34
C PHE A 179 -13.62 -4.61 21.38
N ALA A 180 -14.13 -5.84 21.23
CA ALA A 180 -15.56 -6.14 21.21
C ALA A 180 -16.31 -5.62 22.45
N GLY A 181 -15.72 -5.77 23.64
CA GLY A 181 -16.30 -5.34 24.91
C GLY A 181 -15.52 -4.23 25.62
N TRP A 182 -14.43 -3.74 25.05
CA TRP A 182 -13.58 -2.75 25.71
C TRP A 182 -14.07 -1.31 25.52
N LYS A 183 -14.27 -0.63 26.65
CA LYS A 183 -14.59 0.80 26.75
C LYS A 183 -13.81 1.38 27.93
N PRO A 184 -12.71 2.11 27.70
CA PRO A 184 -11.98 2.76 28.78
C PRO A 184 -12.79 3.93 29.36
N THR A 185 -12.33 4.48 30.47
CA THR A 185 -13.03 5.59 31.17
C THR A 185 -12.61 6.97 30.67
N VAL A 186 -11.48 7.05 29.99
CA VAL A 186 -10.85 8.28 29.49
C VAL A 186 -10.31 8.04 28.08
N LEU A 187 -9.99 9.12 27.36
CA LEU A 187 -9.26 9.04 26.09
C LEU A 187 -8.01 8.19 26.27
N THR A 188 -7.86 7.19 25.42
CA THR A 188 -6.77 6.23 25.48
C THR A 188 -5.96 6.26 24.20
N VAL A 189 -4.64 6.18 24.31
CA VAL A 189 -3.71 6.25 23.19
C VAL A 189 -2.73 5.08 23.23
N GLY A 190 -2.36 4.59 22.05
CA GLY A 190 -1.36 3.53 21.90
C GLY A 190 0.08 4.06 21.84
N SER A 191 1.02 3.14 21.66
CA SER A 191 2.42 3.46 21.38
C SER A 191 2.58 3.96 19.94
N GLY A 192 3.38 5.03 19.75
CA GLY A 192 3.81 5.45 18.42
C GLY A 192 4.63 4.38 17.69
N LEU A 193 4.91 4.62 16.42
CA LEU A 193 5.76 3.80 15.56
C LEU A 193 7.23 3.84 16.00
N SER A 194 7.62 4.85 16.81
CA SER A 194 8.94 4.93 17.45
C SER A 194 8.90 4.37 18.87
N ASP A 195 9.55 3.22 19.09
CA ASP A 195 9.86 2.69 20.43
C ASP A 195 10.91 3.55 21.17
N ALA A 196 11.58 4.47 20.45
CA ALA A 196 12.59 5.35 21.00
C ALA A 196 11.97 6.62 21.59
N PRO A 197 12.39 7.05 22.80
CA PRO A 197 11.99 8.32 23.36
C PRO A 197 12.55 9.48 22.52
N PHE A 198 11.85 10.62 22.53
CA PHE A 198 12.34 11.83 21.88
C PHE A 198 13.73 12.24 22.36
N SER A 199 14.56 12.69 21.42
CA SER A 199 15.88 13.25 21.72
C SER A 199 15.74 14.57 22.50
N ASN A 200 16.80 14.97 23.21
CA ASN A 200 16.79 16.22 23.96
C ASN A 200 16.58 17.46 23.05
N SER A 201 17.02 17.42 21.79
CA SER A 201 16.79 18.49 20.81
C SER A 201 15.30 18.64 20.50
N VAL A 202 14.60 17.53 20.28
CA VAL A 202 13.16 17.52 20.02
C VAL A 202 12.39 18.00 21.24
N LEU A 203 12.72 17.52 22.44
CA LEU A 203 12.08 17.97 23.68
C LEU A 203 12.27 19.48 23.92
N HIS A 204 13.45 20.02 23.63
CA HIS A 204 13.70 21.46 23.72
C HIS A 204 12.86 22.25 22.71
N ALA A 205 12.75 21.76 21.47
CA ALA A 205 11.92 22.39 20.45
C ALA A 205 10.43 22.36 20.80
N MET A 206 9.92 21.22 21.29
CA MET A 206 8.55 21.11 21.80
C MET A 206 8.29 22.12 22.90
N LYS A 207 9.24 22.31 23.83
CA LYS A 207 9.11 23.30 24.91
C LYS A 207 9.04 24.72 24.38
N SER A 208 9.94 25.08 23.46
CA SER A 208 9.96 26.41 22.83
C SER A 208 8.64 26.70 22.11
N ILE A 209 8.20 25.76 21.26
CA ILE A 209 6.96 25.90 20.48
C ILE A 209 5.74 25.95 21.39
N GLY A 210 5.71 25.13 22.45
CA GLY A 210 4.64 25.17 23.44
C GLY A 210 4.54 26.53 24.14
N GLN A 211 5.68 27.18 24.43
CA GLN A 211 5.72 28.53 24.98
C GLN A 211 5.24 29.58 23.97
N ASP A 212 5.67 29.48 22.71
CA ASP A 212 5.29 30.40 21.63
C ASP A 212 3.78 30.37 21.36
N LEU A 213 3.17 29.19 21.50
CA LEU A 213 1.73 28.97 21.33
C LEU A 213 0.91 29.17 22.61
N GLY A 214 1.56 29.48 23.73
CA GLY A 214 0.88 29.71 25.01
C GLY A 214 0.21 28.45 25.59
N LEU A 215 0.73 27.26 25.31
CA LEU A 215 0.27 26.01 25.92
C LEU A 215 0.65 26.04 27.41
N THR A 216 -0.35 26.08 28.29
CA THR A 216 -0.13 26.34 29.73
C THR A 216 -0.08 25.08 30.57
N SER A 217 -0.64 23.98 30.05
CA SER A 217 -0.69 22.68 30.71
C SER A 217 0.36 21.72 30.16
N PHE A 218 1.06 22.07 29.07
CA PHE A 218 2.04 21.20 28.44
C PHE A 218 3.41 21.19 29.13
N GLU A 219 3.90 20.00 29.48
CA GLU A 219 5.31 19.73 29.78
C GLU A 219 5.79 18.58 28.89
N PRO A 220 6.90 18.74 28.13
CA PRO A 220 7.42 17.68 27.27
C PRO A 220 7.75 16.43 28.09
N THR A 221 7.09 15.32 27.76
CA THR A 221 7.41 14.03 28.35
C THR A 221 8.30 13.23 27.39
N LYS A 222 9.06 12.28 27.94
CA LYS A 222 9.78 11.30 27.12
C LYS A 222 8.86 10.25 26.49
N HIS A 223 7.57 10.28 26.80
CA HIS A 223 6.59 9.36 26.21
C HIS A 223 6.17 9.87 24.84
N THR A 224 6.18 8.95 23.88
CA THR A 224 5.68 9.17 22.52
C THR A 224 4.24 8.66 22.46
N PHE A 225 3.28 9.56 22.27
CA PHE A 225 1.90 9.15 22.00
C PHE A 225 1.74 8.78 20.53
N GLY A 226 1.20 7.59 20.28
CA GLY A 226 0.91 7.11 18.94
C GLY A 226 -0.29 7.78 18.30
N LEU A 227 -0.60 7.35 17.08
CA LEU A 227 -1.67 7.92 16.25
C LEU A 227 -2.98 7.12 16.33
N SER A 228 -3.01 5.98 17.05
CA SER A 228 -4.27 5.32 17.38
C SER A 228 -4.87 5.84 18.68
N TRP A 229 -5.99 6.55 18.57
CA TRP A 229 -6.68 7.19 19.68
C TRP A 229 -8.08 6.62 19.84
N TYR A 230 -8.47 6.21 21.04
CA TYR A 230 -9.81 5.71 21.35
C TYR A 230 -10.40 6.44 22.55
N GLY A 231 -11.48 7.18 22.33
CA GLY A 231 -12.06 8.03 23.36
C GLY A 231 -13.47 8.51 23.04
N PRO A 232 -14.06 9.32 23.94
CA PRO A 232 -15.26 10.09 23.64
C PRO A 232 -15.04 10.93 22.38
N THR A 233 -16.05 11.00 21.50
CA THR A 233 -15.94 11.70 20.22
C THR A 233 -15.54 13.16 20.39
N SER A 234 -16.04 13.84 21.43
CA SER A 234 -15.70 15.24 21.76
C SER A 234 -14.21 15.42 22.01
N ASP A 235 -13.64 14.59 22.86
CA ASP A 235 -12.24 14.70 23.30
C ASP A 235 -11.32 14.41 22.12
N VAL A 236 -11.65 13.36 21.36
CA VAL A 236 -10.92 12.98 20.15
C VAL A 236 -10.94 14.10 19.09
N GLN A 237 -12.08 14.78 18.90
CA GLN A 237 -12.21 15.93 17.99
C GLN A 237 -11.44 17.17 18.47
N GLU A 238 -11.55 17.50 19.74
CA GLU A 238 -10.88 18.67 20.34
C GLU A 238 -9.35 18.51 20.31
N CYS A 239 -8.86 17.37 20.79
CA CYS A 239 -7.44 17.03 20.73
C CYS A 239 -6.92 16.91 19.29
N GLY A 240 -7.73 16.36 18.39
CA GLY A 240 -7.37 16.22 16.97
C GLY A 240 -7.21 17.58 16.29
N LYS A 241 -8.08 18.54 16.60
CA LYS A 241 -7.96 19.91 16.09
C LYS A 241 -6.67 20.58 16.55
N LEU A 242 -6.36 20.51 17.85
CA LEU A 242 -5.12 21.05 18.40
C LEU A 242 -3.87 20.37 17.80
N MET A 243 -3.91 19.06 17.58
CA MET A 243 -2.83 18.33 16.91
C MET A 243 -2.57 18.86 15.50
N LEU A 244 -3.62 19.13 14.72
CA LEU A 244 -3.49 19.66 13.36
C LEU A 244 -2.89 21.07 13.36
N GLU A 245 -3.32 21.95 14.26
CA GLU A 245 -2.77 23.31 14.43
C GLU A 245 -1.28 23.25 14.82
N LEU A 246 -0.93 22.38 15.77
CA LEU A 246 0.45 22.16 16.20
C LEU A 246 1.31 21.60 15.09
N LEU A 247 0.78 20.65 14.30
CA LEU A 247 1.49 20.03 13.21
C LEU A 247 1.83 21.04 12.11
N GLU A 248 0.91 21.97 11.80
CA GLU A 248 1.17 23.06 10.85
C GLU A 248 2.30 23.95 11.33
N HIS A 249 2.26 24.33 12.61
CA HIS A 249 3.27 25.18 13.20
C HIS A 249 4.64 24.48 13.27
N LEU A 250 4.66 23.20 13.70
CA LEU A 250 5.85 22.35 13.75
C LEU A 250 6.47 22.19 12.37
N HIS A 251 5.67 21.97 11.33
CA HIS A 251 6.20 21.86 9.97
C HIS A 251 6.91 23.12 9.49
N GLN A 252 6.39 24.30 9.88
CA GLN A 252 6.95 25.59 9.46
C GLN A 252 8.20 25.98 10.26
N HIS A 253 8.32 25.56 11.52
CA HIS A 253 9.32 26.11 12.45
C HIS A 253 10.33 25.10 13.01
N LEU A 254 10.04 23.79 12.94
CA LEU A 254 10.98 22.77 13.40
C LEU A 254 12.05 22.53 12.32
N GLU A 255 13.34 22.65 12.69
CA GLU A 255 14.43 22.40 11.75
C GLU A 255 14.48 20.91 11.36
N ARG A 256 14.54 20.61 10.05
CA ARG A 256 14.59 19.23 9.53
C ARG A 256 15.73 18.38 10.11
N GLY A 257 16.84 18.99 10.51
CA GLY A 257 17.98 18.30 11.13
C GLY A 257 17.79 17.92 12.61
N ALA A 258 16.69 18.35 13.24
CA ALA A 258 16.39 18.03 14.64
C ALA A 258 15.81 16.61 14.83
N LEU A 259 15.17 16.06 13.78
CA LEU A 259 14.81 14.65 13.68
C LEU A 259 15.84 13.99 12.75
N ASN A 260 16.38 12.83 13.14
CA ASN A 260 17.45 12.18 12.38
C ASN A 260 16.89 11.69 11.04
N GLU A 261 17.39 12.19 9.91
CA GLU A 261 16.99 11.79 8.54
C GLU A 261 15.61 12.28 8.04
N ALA A 262 15.50 12.49 6.72
CA ALA A 262 14.30 12.99 6.06
C ALA A 262 13.13 11.97 6.06
N SER A 263 13.44 10.67 6.15
CA SER A 263 12.47 9.57 6.26
C SER A 263 11.75 9.55 7.61
N ASP A 264 12.47 9.84 8.70
CA ASP A 264 11.89 9.91 10.06
C ASP A 264 11.08 11.19 10.25
N TRP A 265 11.44 12.28 9.56
CA TRP A 265 10.71 13.54 9.62
C TRP A 265 9.22 13.35 9.32
N HIS A 266 8.89 12.60 8.27
CA HIS A 266 7.51 12.46 7.85
C HIS A 266 6.67 11.53 8.75
N ARG A 267 7.33 10.64 9.49
CA ARG A 267 6.66 9.69 10.40
C ARG A 267 6.57 10.23 11.82
N ALA A 268 7.62 10.90 12.29
CA ALA A 268 7.74 11.36 13.66
C ALA A 268 7.01 12.67 13.92
N LEU A 269 6.87 13.56 12.92
CA LEU A 269 6.26 14.88 13.13
C LEU A 269 4.80 14.81 13.63
N PRO A 270 3.91 13.94 13.08
CA PRO A 270 2.58 13.73 13.64
C PRO A 270 2.58 13.20 15.08
N GLU A 271 3.53 12.33 15.45
CA GLU A 271 3.66 11.81 16.82
C GLU A 271 4.16 12.87 17.80
N VAL A 272 5.05 13.76 17.35
CA VAL A 272 5.47 14.96 18.11
C VAL A 272 4.26 15.86 18.35
N ALA A 273 3.47 16.16 17.32
CA ALA A 273 2.26 16.97 17.44
C ALA A 273 1.23 16.32 18.39
N ALA A 274 1.01 15.00 18.29
CA ALA A 274 0.16 14.24 19.20
C ALA A 274 0.64 14.33 20.66
N SER A 275 1.95 14.19 20.86
CA SER A 275 2.58 14.24 22.19
C SER A 275 2.54 15.64 22.83
N MET A 276 2.31 16.69 22.04
CA MET A 276 2.04 18.04 22.52
C MET A 276 0.55 18.30 22.74
N ALA A 277 -0.30 17.84 21.81
CA ALA A 277 -1.74 18.10 21.83
C ALA A 277 -2.45 17.40 22.99
N LEU A 278 -2.18 16.11 23.19
CA LEU A 278 -2.92 15.26 24.12
C LEU A 278 -2.80 15.73 25.58
N PRO A 279 -1.61 16.06 26.12
CA PRO A 279 -1.51 16.62 27.47
C PRO A 279 -2.29 17.91 27.65
N GLU A 280 -2.24 18.81 26.66
CA GLU A 280 -2.89 20.12 26.75
C GLU A 280 -4.42 19.98 26.69
N CYS A 281 -4.96 19.32 25.67
CA CYS A 281 -6.41 19.20 25.50
C CYS A 281 -7.09 18.35 26.58
N THR A 282 -6.40 17.36 27.14
CA THR A 282 -6.96 16.48 28.18
C THR A 282 -6.61 16.94 29.59
N GLN A 283 -5.76 17.95 29.76
CA GLN A 283 -5.18 18.32 31.06
C GLN A 283 -4.52 17.10 31.75
N PHE A 284 -3.77 16.31 30.96
CA PHE A 284 -3.20 15.00 31.33
C PHE A 284 -4.20 13.89 31.69
N ASN A 285 -5.51 14.07 31.49
CA ASN A 285 -6.50 13.01 31.66
C ASN A 285 -6.56 12.06 30.44
N VAL A 286 -5.39 11.55 30.03
CA VAL A 286 -5.21 10.61 28.92
C VAL A 286 -4.53 9.34 29.43
N ALA A 287 -5.03 8.18 29.02
CA ALA A 287 -4.46 6.89 29.40
C ALA A 287 -3.56 6.34 28.28
N PHE A 288 -2.30 6.07 28.62
CA PHE A 288 -1.39 5.34 27.74
C PHE A 288 -1.61 3.83 27.90
N GLN A 289 -2.04 3.13 26.84
CA GLN A 289 -2.36 1.69 26.86
C GLN A 289 -1.73 0.92 25.70
N PRO A 290 -0.38 0.79 25.67
CA PRO A 290 0.34 0.08 24.60
C PRO A 290 0.09 -1.44 24.60
N SER A 291 -0.58 -1.97 25.62
CA SER A 291 -1.07 -3.35 25.64
C SER A 291 -2.43 -3.52 24.97
N MET A 292 -3.17 -2.43 24.74
CA MET A 292 -4.50 -2.47 24.13
C MET A 292 -4.46 -1.92 22.70
N LEU A 293 -3.80 -0.79 22.50
CA LEU A 293 -3.67 -0.09 21.23
C LEU A 293 -2.24 -0.19 20.71
N ASP A 294 -2.09 -0.24 19.39
CA ASP A 294 -0.80 -0.28 18.69
C ASP A 294 0.09 -1.48 19.04
N VAL A 295 -0.53 -2.64 19.33
CA VAL A 295 0.18 -3.84 19.74
C VAL A 295 0.85 -4.52 18.53
N PRO A 296 2.16 -4.83 18.56
CA PRO A 296 2.81 -5.54 17.46
C PRO A 296 2.21 -6.93 17.22
N VAL A 297 1.86 -7.24 15.97
CA VAL A 297 1.23 -8.53 15.60
C VAL A 297 2.12 -9.76 15.81
N LEU A 298 3.44 -9.60 15.88
CA LEU A 298 4.39 -10.73 15.95
C LEU A 298 4.52 -11.36 17.35
N ARG A 299 3.68 -10.95 18.31
CA ARG A 299 3.74 -11.46 19.69
C ARG A 299 3.12 -12.86 19.81
N LEU A 300 3.60 -13.61 20.79
CA LEU A 300 3.13 -14.97 21.13
C LEU A 300 2.15 -14.99 22.32
N ASP A 301 1.79 -13.83 22.87
CA ASP A 301 0.83 -13.73 23.96
C ASP A 301 -0.62 -13.87 23.49
N ALA A 302 -1.55 -13.92 24.45
CA ALA A 302 -2.95 -14.17 24.16
C ALA A 302 -3.62 -12.96 23.49
N VAL A 303 -4.14 -13.17 22.28
CA VAL A 303 -4.80 -12.11 21.48
C VAL A 303 -6.01 -11.48 22.20
N SER A 304 -6.65 -12.23 23.11
CA SER A 304 -7.80 -11.77 23.91
C SER A 304 -7.50 -10.57 24.82
N ARG A 305 -6.23 -10.17 24.95
CA ARG A 305 -5.78 -9.02 25.74
C ARG A 305 -5.58 -7.74 24.93
N HIS A 306 -5.79 -7.78 23.61
CA HIS A 306 -5.42 -6.69 22.70
C HIS A 306 -6.63 -6.22 21.89
N ALA A 307 -6.73 -4.90 21.70
CA ALA A 307 -7.82 -4.28 20.95
C ALA A 307 -7.43 -3.92 19.52
N VAL A 308 -6.23 -3.38 19.31
CA VAL A 308 -5.72 -2.98 17.99
C VAL A 308 -4.32 -3.54 17.84
N LEU A 309 -4.13 -4.34 16.79
CA LEU A 309 -2.84 -4.92 16.42
C LEU A 309 -2.30 -4.21 15.19
N LEU A 310 -1.00 -3.92 15.17
CA LEU A 310 -0.32 -3.29 14.04
C LEU A 310 0.62 -4.26 13.34
N PRO A 311 0.38 -4.53 12.04
CA PRO A 311 1.32 -5.25 11.20
C PRO A 311 2.66 -4.54 11.05
N SER A 312 3.74 -5.32 11.11
CA SER A 312 5.07 -4.89 10.64
C SER A 312 5.28 -5.33 9.18
N PRO A 313 6.25 -4.75 8.45
CA PRO A 313 6.60 -5.21 7.10
C PRO A 313 6.92 -6.71 7.03
N MET A 314 7.50 -7.28 8.09
CA MET A 314 7.77 -8.70 8.21
C MET A 314 6.47 -9.53 8.29
N PHE A 315 5.44 -9.03 8.95
CA PHE A 315 4.15 -9.72 9.03
C PHE A 315 3.51 -9.91 7.66
N THR A 316 3.52 -8.88 6.81
CA THR A 316 3.00 -8.96 5.44
C THR A 316 3.67 -10.09 4.65
N THR A 317 4.96 -10.34 4.88
CA THR A 317 5.67 -11.49 4.27
C THR A 317 5.11 -12.82 4.77
N LEU A 318 4.95 -12.97 6.09
CA LEU A 318 4.42 -14.18 6.71
C LEU A 318 2.97 -14.49 6.28
N VAL A 319 2.17 -13.49 5.93
CA VAL A 319 0.82 -13.71 5.39
C VAL A 319 0.87 -14.55 4.12
N TYR A 320 1.83 -14.30 3.23
CA TYR A 320 1.89 -14.89 1.90
C TYR A 320 2.81 -16.12 1.78
N GLU A 321 3.70 -16.35 2.74
CA GLU A 321 4.52 -17.57 2.78
C GLU A 321 3.65 -18.84 2.87
N LYS A 322 4.03 -19.87 2.10
CA LYS A 322 3.48 -21.23 2.24
C LYS A 322 3.75 -21.70 3.66
N ALA A 323 2.67 -21.83 4.44
CA ALA A 323 2.70 -22.02 5.88
C ALA A 323 3.81 -22.97 6.38
N THR A 324 4.70 -22.46 7.22
CA THR A 324 5.27 -23.29 8.29
C THR A 324 4.12 -23.61 9.24
N THR A 325 3.68 -24.87 9.22
CA THR A 325 2.51 -25.38 9.94
C THR A 325 2.51 -25.16 11.45
N SER A 326 3.62 -24.73 12.06
CA SER A 326 3.75 -24.53 13.51
C SER A 326 3.11 -23.24 14.03
N LEU A 327 3.16 -22.12 13.28
CA LEU A 327 2.62 -20.83 13.74
C LEU A 327 1.09 -20.72 13.63
N LEU A 328 0.49 -21.47 12.72
CA LEU A 328 -0.97 -21.55 12.53
C LEU A 328 -1.70 -22.44 13.55
N GLN A 329 -0.98 -23.18 14.41
CA GLN A 329 -1.62 -24.12 15.34
C GLN A 329 -2.16 -23.46 16.61
N ASN A 330 -1.92 -22.16 16.79
CA ASN A 330 -2.34 -21.44 18.00
C ASN A 330 -3.03 -20.11 17.66
N ASP A 331 -4.26 -20.19 17.18
CA ASP A 331 -5.13 -19.03 16.91
C ASP A 331 -5.45 -18.20 18.16
N HIS A 332 -5.09 -18.68 19.36
CA HIS A 332 -5.19 -17.91 20.59
C HIS A 332 -4.01 -16.96 20.81
N SER A 333 -2.91 -17.14 20.06
CA SER A 333 -1.78 -16.20 20.07
C SER A 333 -2.04 -14.99 19.18
N THR A 334 -1.43 -13.84 19.51
CA THR A 334 -1.54 -12.60 18.75
C THR A 334 -1.15 -12.79 17.27
N ILE A 335 0.00 -13.43 17.01
CA ILE A 335 0.44 -13.73 15.64
C ILE A 335 -0.44 -14.74 14.93
N GLY A 336 -0.90 -15.80 15.62
CA GLY A 336 -1.75 -16.84 15.04
C GLY A 336 -3.10 -16.26 14.58
N PHE A 337 -3.77 -15.51 15.46
CA PHE A 337 -5.01 -14.81 15.13
C PHE A 337 -4.83 -13.84 13.96
N ALA A 338 -3.79 -12.99 14.02
CA ALA A 338 -3.53 -12.00 12.97
C ALA A 338 -3.29 -12.68 11.61
N LEU A 339 -2.47 -13.74 11.56
CA LEU A 339 -2.22 -14.51 10.34
C LEU A 339 -3.50 -15.19 9.81
N ALA A 340 -4.34 -15.75 10.69
CA ALA A 340 -5.59 -16.38 10.30
C ALA A 340 -6.56 -15.36 9.66
N ILE A 341 -6.74 -14.18 10.27
CA ILE A 341 -7.54 -13.09 9.69
C ILE A 341 -6.95 -12.63 8.36
N ALA A 342 -5.65 -12.31 8.32
CA ALA A 342 -5.01 -11.77 7.13
C ALA A 342 -5.12 -12.75 5.95
N ARG A 343 -4.76 -14.02 6.15
CA ARG A 343 -4.80 -15.06 5.10
C ARG A 343 -6.21 -15.38 4.62
N SER A 344 -7.21 -15.33 5.49
CA SER A 344 -8.61 -15.58 5.10
C SER A 344 -9.26 -14.38 4.40
N SER A 345 -8.70 -13.18 4.55
CA SER A 345 -9.25 -11.94 4.00
C SER A 345 -8.51 -11.41 2.78
N THR A 346 -7.25 -11.79 2.59
CA THR A 346 -6.55 -11.63 1.32
C THR A 346 -7.38 -12.34 0.24
N PRO A 347 -7.75 -11.63 -0.84
CA PRO A 347 -8.40 -12.30 -1.95
C PRO A 347 -7.39 -13.32 -2.47
N THR A 348 -7.78 -14.60 -2.48
CA THR A 348 -7.27 -15.47 -3.53
C THR A 348 -7.52 -14.67 -4.81
N VAL A 349 -6.45 -14.18 -5.42
CA VAL A 349 -6.44 -13.39 -6.65
C VAL A 349 -7.57 -13.89 -7.51
N ASN A 350 -8.67 -13.13 -7.61
CA ASN A 350 -9.99 -13.68 -7.91
C ASN A 350 -9.85 -14.75 -9.01
N PRO A 351 -9.76 -16.05 -8.64
CA PRO A 351 -9.13 -17.02 -9.53
C PRO A 351 -9.96 -17.11 -10.78
N LEU A 352 -11.27 -16.82 -10.65
CA LEU A 352 -12.29 -16.71 -11.68
C LEU A 352 -12.06 -15.57 -12.69
N LEU A 353 -11.57 -14.39 -12.29
CA LEU A 353 -11.32 -13.29 -13.23
C LEU A 353 -10.08 -13.56 -14.09
N LEU A 354 -9.00 -14.02 -13.46
CA LEU A 354 -7.81 -14.48 -14.18
C LEU A 354 -8.08 -15.80 -14.92
N GLN A 355 -8.83 -16.75 -14.36
CA GLN A 355 -9.25 -17.99 -15.04
C GLN A 355 -10.16 -17.73 -16.23
N ASN A 356 -11.06 -16.74 -16.18
CA ASN A 356 -11.91 -16.38 -17.31
C ASN A 356 -11.09 -15.73 -18.44
N GLU A 357 -10.11 -14.88 -18.10
CA GLU A 357 -9.14 -14.35 -19.09
C GLU A 357 -8.24 -15.47 -19.65
N LEU A 358 -7.78 -16.41 -18.80
CA LEU A 358 -6.98 -17.58 -19.16
C LEU A 358 -7.75 -18.59 -20.05
N THR A 359 -9.00 -18.92 -19.73
CA THR A 359 -9.83 -19.87 -20.50
C THR A 359 -10.19 -19.32 -21.87
N THR A 360 -10.40 -18.02 -21.97
CA THR A 360 -10.59 -17.35 -23.27
C THR A 360 -9.31 -17.40 -24.11
N ALA A 361 -8.14 -17.29 -23.47
CA ALA A 361 -6.85 -17.26 -24.15
C ALA A 361 -6.34 -18.66 -24.55
N LEU A 362 -6.57 -19.69 -23.73
CA LEU A 362 -6.24 -21.09 -24.03
C LEU A 362 -7.03 -21.66 -25.23
N ASN A 363 -8.16 -21.04 -25.58
CA ASN A 363 -8.97 -21.40 -26.75
C ASN A 363 -8.52 -20.72 -28.07
N GLN A 364 -7.46 -19.92 -28.08
CA GLN A 364 -6.94 -19.28 -29.30
C GLN A 364 -5.91 -20.18 -30.02
N SER A 365 -6.08 -20.33 -31.34
CA SER A 365 -5.25 -21.22 -32.18
C SER A 365 -3.83 -20.72 -32.43
N SER A 366 -3.57 -19.42 -32.28
CA SER A 366 -2.24 -18.79 -32.37
C SER A 366 -2.29 -17.38 -31.79
N PHE A 367 -1.23 -16.95 -31.09
CA PHE A 367 -1.15 -15.57 -30.58
C PHE A 367 0.29 -15.06 -30.57
N VAL A 368 0.55 -13.95 -31.25
CA VAL A 368 1.89 -13.37 -31.40
C VAL A 368 1.96 -11.99 -30.74
N ARG A 369 2.86 -11.84 -29.77
CA ARG A 369 3.05 -10.61 -29.00
C ARG A 369 4.53 -10.31 -28.74
N ALA A 370 4.82 -9.08 -28.35
CA ALA A 370 6.16 -8.66 -27.92
C ALA A 370 6.14 -7.86 -26.63
N ILE A 371 7.19 -8.02 -25.83
CA ILE A 371 7.61 -7.08 -24.80
C ILE A 371 8.56 -6.11 -25.47
N VAL A 372 8.26 -4.81 -25.40
CA VAL A 372 9.06 -3.76 -26.04
C VAL A 372 9.67 -2.85 -24.98
N VAL A 373 11.00 -2.72 -25.02
CA VAL A 373 11.78 -1.88 -24.10
C VAL A 373 12.81 -1.05 -24.87
N SER A 374 13.27 0.04 -24.25
CA SER A 374 14.29 0.93 -24.82
C SER A 374 15.59 0.82 -24.03
N PHE A 375 16.70 0.55 -24.71
CA PHE A 375 18.04 0.44 -24.17
C PHE A 375 18.98 1.49 -24.79
N ARG A 376 19.09 2.65 -24.13
CA ARG A 376 19.88 3.79 -24.61
C ARG A 376 21.21 3.88 -23.86
N LEU A 377 22.31 3.48 -24.48
CA LEU A 377 23.65 3.49 -23.87
C LEU A 377 24.22 4.90 -23.72
N ALA A 378 23.86 5.84 -24.60
CA ALA A 378 24.38 7.21 -24.55
C ALA A 378 23.90 7.98 -23.30
N THR A 379 22.76 7.61 -22.74
CA THR A 379 22.14 8.27 -21.57
C THR A 379 22.16 7.40 -20.30
N ASN A 380 22.08 6.07 -20.41
CA ASN A 380 22.11 5.15 -19.27
C ASN A 380 23.45 4.41 -19.19
N ARG A 381 24.35 4.87 -18.32
CA ARG A 381 25.60 4.15 -18.00
C ARG A 381 25.39 2.85 -17.20
N THR A 382 24.15 2.50 -16.82
CA THR A 382 23.85 1.46 -15.83
C THR A 382 22.82 0.39 -16.24
N GLY A 383 22.20 0.46 -17.42
CA GLY A 383 21.04 -0.39 -17.78
C GLY A 383 21.30 -1.88 -18.04
N ASP A 384 22.55 -2.33 -17.99
CA ASP A 384 22.97 -3.69 -18.34
C ASP A 384 22.37 -4.74 -17.41
N VAL A 385 22.35 -4.48 -16.10
CA VAL A 385 21.85 -5.42 -15.09
C VAL A 385 20.33 -5.55 -15.20
N GLU A 386 19.64 -4.44 -15.43
CA GLU A 386 18.20 -4.37 -15.62
C GLU A 386 17.78 -5.16 -16.86
N LEU A 387 18.49 -4.97 -18.00
CA LEU A 387 18.19 -5.75 -19.21
C LEU A 387 18.46 -7.25 -19.00
N ARG A 388 19.52 -7.63 -18.29
CA ARG A 388 19.77 -9.04 -17.91
C ARG A 388 18.63 -9.58 -17.05
N GLY A 389 18.17 -8.82 -16.06
CA GLY A 389 17.08 -9.22 -15.17
C GLY A 389 15.76 -9.41 -15.91
N LEU A 390 15.38 -8.45 -16.75
CA LEU A 390 14.21 -8.56 -17.61
C LEU A 390 14.32 -9.76 -18.55
N HIS A 391 15.46 -9.91 -19.25
CA HIS A 391 15.71 -11.03 -20.16
C HIS A 391 15.61 -12.38 -19.43
N ARG A 392 16.18 -12.48 -18.23
CA ARG A 392 16.14 -13.70 -17.42
C ARG A 392 14.73 -14.05 -16.97
N SER A 393 13.96 -13.07 -16.48
CA SER A 393 12.57 -13.29 -16.10
C SER A 393 11.69 -13.68 -17.31
N TRP A 394 11.95 -13.09 -18.48
CA TRP A 394 11.33 -13.49 -19.74
C TRP A 394 11.62 -14.95 -20.11
N GLN A 395 12.87 -15.40 -20.01
CA GLN A 395 13.22 -16.82 -20.25
C GLN A 395 12.50 -17.78 -19.30
N ILE A 396 12.31 -17.39 -18.04
CA ILE A 396 11.57 -18.19 -17.06
C ILE A 396 10.11 -18.26 -17.45
N MET A 397 9.49 -17.12 -17.78
CA MET A 397 8.11 -17.03 -18.24
C MET A 397 7.86 -17.88 -19.49
N LEU A 398 8.79 -17.93 -20.44
CA LEU A 398 8.65 -18.74 -21.65
C LEU A 398 8.47 -20.24 -21.39
N ARG A 399 8.86 -20.76 -20.21
CA ARG A 399 8.69 -22.19 -19.86
C ARG A 399 7.23 -22.59 -19.76
N ASP A 400 6.37 -21.66 -19.37
CA ASP A 400 4.93 -21.86 -19.20
C ASP A 400 4.12 -21.33 -20.39
N GLN A 401 4.79 -20.92 -21.48
CA GLN A 401 4.14 -20.38 -22.66
C GLN A 401 3.41 -21.48 -23.44
N PRO A 402 2.14 -21.25 -23.84
CA PRO A 402 1.43 -22.18 -24.71
C PRO A 402 2.18 -22.44 -26.03
N PRO A 403 2.15 -23.68 -26.56
CA PRO A 403 2.88 -24.03 -27.80
C PRO A 403 2.51 -23.20 -29.03
N ALA A 404 1.29 -22.66 -29.09
CA ALA A 404 0.79 -21.84 -30.19
C ALA A 404 1.06 -20.33 -30.02
N TRP A 405 1.64 -19.92 -28.90
CA TRP A 405 1.88 -18.52 -28.58
C TRP A 405 3.32 -18.15 -28.84
N ARG A 406 3.60 -16.90 -29.18
CA ARG A 406 4.95 -16.34 -29.31
C ARG A 406 5.03 -15.02 -28.55
N THR A 407 6.03 -14.90 -27.69
CA THR A 407 6.28 -13.71 -26.86
C THR A 407 7.74 -13.30 -27.04
N ASP A 408 8.00 -12.44 -28.01
CA ASP A 408 9.36 -11.94 -28.24
C ASP A 408 9.73 -10.86 -27.22
N LEU A 409 11.03 -10.72 -26.94
CA LEU A 409 11.59 -9.56 -26.28
C LEU A 409 12.26 -8.68 -27.34
N VAL A 410 11.69 -7.51 -27.61
CA VAL A 410 12.19 -6.56 -28.60
C VAL A 410 12.85 -5.38 -27.88
N VAL A 411 14.16 -5.28 -28.02
CA VAL A 411 15.00 -4.26 -27.38
C VAL A 411 15.38 -3.22 -28.44
N PHE A 412 14.84 -2.02 -28.34
CA PHE A 412 15.26 -0.91 -29.19
C PHE A 412 16.46 -0.21 -28.58
N ALA A 413 17.55 -0.07 -29.32
CA ALA A 413 18.79 0.53 -28.83
C ALA A 413 19.33 1.62 -29.74
N ASP A 414 20.04 2.58 -29.16
CA ASP A 414 20.72 3.67 -29.90
C ASP A 414 22.02 3.20 -30.56
N THR A 415 22.73 2.28 -29.90
CA THR A 415 24.03 1.78 -30.35
C THR A 415 24.14 0.26 -30.14
N PRO A 416 24.92 -0.44 -30.99
CA PRO A 416 25.22 -1.85 -30.78
C PRO A 416 25.93 -2.08 -29.44
N SER A 417 25.57 -3.16 -28.73
CA SER A 417 26.20 -3.55 -27.47
C SER A 417 26.58 -5.03 -27.48
N ARG A 418 27.73 -5.36 -26.88
CA ARG A 418 28.15 -6.75 -26.63
C ARG A 418 27.17 -7.50 -25.73
N LEU A 419 26.39 -6.78 -24.92
CA LEU A 419 25.34 -7.37 -24.11
C LEU A 419 24.31 -8.11 -24.96
N PHE A 420 23.98 -7.61 -26.16
CA PHE A 420 23.03 -8.28 -27.04
C PHE A 420 23.54 -9.64 -27.50
N ASP A 421 24.83 -9.75 -27.80
CA ASP A 421 25.44 -11.03 -28.18
C ASP A 421 25.43 -12.02 -26.99
N GLN A 422 25.75 -11.55 -25.79
CA GLN A 422 25.72 -12.35 -24.56
C GLN A 422 24.32 -12.86 -24.23
N LEU A 423 23.31 -12.00 -24.40
CA LEU A 423 21.89 -12.35 -24.22
C LEU A 423 21.31 -13.11 -25.42
N LYS A 424 22.08 -13.29 -26.51
CA LYS A 424 21.65 -13.92 -27.76
C LYS A 424 20.45 -13.18 -28.40
N CYS A 425 20.41 -11.87 -28.25
CA CYS A 425 19.46 -10.98 -28.90
C CYS A 425 19.92 -10.68 -30.33
N SER A 426 19.17 -11.17 -31.32
CA SER A 426 19.55 -11.06 -32.73
C SER A 426 19.09 -9.73 -33.33
N SER A 427 19.98 -9.04 -34.04
CA SER A 427 19.63 -7.85 -34.83
C SER A 427 19.25 -8.14 -36.28
N SER A 428 19.45 -9.37 -36.75
CA SER A 428 19.17 -9.79 -38.12
C SER A 428 17.79 -10.44 -38.30
N PHE A 429 17.12 -10.77 -37.20
CA PHE A 429 15.82 -11.42 -37.23
C PHE A 429 14.68 -10.40 -37.13
N VAL A 430 13.69 -10.51 -38.03
CA VAL A 430 12.43 -9.76 -37.97
C VAL A 430 11.30 -10.75 -38.14
N ARG A 431 10.41 -10.82 -37.13
CA ARG A 431 9.25 -11.72 -37.16
C ARG A 431 8.33 -11.37 -38.32
N GLN A 432 7.96 -12.39 -39.09
CA GLN A 432 6.97 -12.26 -40.17
C GLN A 432 5.60 -12.77 -39.72
N ALA A 433 4.53 -12.33 -40.39
CA ALA A 433 3.20 -12.83 -40.13
C ALA A 433 3.12 -14.33 -40.43
N GLY A 434 2.56 -15.12 -39.50
CA GLY A 434 2.47 -16.57 -39.63
C GLY A 434 3.76 -17.34 -39.30
N ASP A 435 4.82 -16.66 -38.85
CA ASP A 435 6.06 -17.28 -38.40
C ASP A 435 5.87 -18.07 -37.10
N ASP A 436 6.07 -19.39 -37.17
CA ASP A 436 5.95 -20.32 -36.06
C ASP A 436 7.27 -20.56 -35.32
N THR A 437 8.35 -19.88 -35.68
CA THR A 437 9.61 -19.99 -34.96
C THR A 437 9.43 -19.58 -33.49
N PRO A 438 10.14 -20.25 -32.54
CA PRO A 438 10.04 -19.96 -31.12
C PRO A 438 10.23 -18.47 -30.79
N SER A 439 9.78 -18.06 -29.60
CA SER A 439 10.01 -16.72 -29.07
C SER A 439 11.51 -16.37 -29.08
N ARG A 440 11.87 -15.16 -29.51
CA ARG A 440 13.26 -14.68 -29.64
C ARG A 440 13.48 -13.36 -28.90
N CYS A 441 14.73 -13.14 -28.51
CA CYS A 441 15.20 -11.79 -28.20
C CYS A 441 15.67 -11.12 -29.50
N ILE A 442 15.21 -9.90 -29.76
CA ILE A 442 15.46 -9.14 -30.99
C ILE A 442 16.01 -7.77 -30.60
N ALA A 443 17.21 -7.43 -31.06
CA ALA A 443 17.83 -6.14 -30.82
C ALA A 443 17.72 -5.25 -32.06
N VAL A 444 17.03 -4.11 -31.95
CA VAL A 444 16.78 -3.19 -33.08
C VAL A 444 17.57 -1.92 -32.84
N ILE A 445 18.60 -1.71 -33.66
CA ILE A 445 19.41 -0.49 -33.59
C ILE A 445 18.70 0.62 -34.35
N VAL A 446 18.24 1.63 -33.62
CA VAL A 446 17.57 2.81 -34.18
C VAL A 446 18.59 3.94 -34.15
N ALA A 447 19.11 4.31 -35.33
CA ALA A 447 19.98 5.48 -35.45
C ALA A 447 19.26 6.72 -34.91
N ASN A 448 19.98 7.56 -34.17
CA ASN A 448 19.40 8.75 -33.54
C ASN A 448 18.63 9.61 -34.56
N SER A 449 17.38 9.92 -34.23
CA SER A 449 16.61 10.93 -34.94
C SER A 449 17.36 12.27 -34.89
N PRO A 450 17.30 13.11 -35.94
CA PRO A 450 17.93 14.44 -35.94
C PRO A 450 17.46 15.35 -34.78
N ASP A 451 16.30 15.08 -34.16
CA ASP A 451 15.84 15.74 -32.92
C ASP A 451 16.17 14.88 -31.68
N SER A 452 17.45 14.78 -31.33
CA SER A 452 17.92 13.92 -30.23
C SER A 452 17.27 14.24 -28.89
N ALA A 453 17.02 15.51 -28.59
CA ALA A 453 16.42 15.94 -27.32
C ALA A 453 14.98 15.43 -27.09
N GLN A 454 14.14 15.41 -28.13
CA GLN A 454 12.77 14.88 -28.05
C GLN A 454 12.77 13.34 -27.99
N SER A 455 13.66 12.72 -28.76
CA SER A 455 13.86 11.26 -28.76
C SER A 455 14.32 10.75 -27.39
N ASP A 456 15.20 11.49 -26.72
CA ASP A 456 15.71 11.14 -25.38
C ASP A 456 14.63 11.36 -24.31
N ALA A 457 13.87 12.45 -24.40
CA ALA A 457 12.75 12.72 -23.50
C ALA A 457 11.58 11.72 -23.63
N GLY A 458 11.32 11.21 -24.83
CA GLY A 458 10.22 10.27 -25.10
C GLY A 458 10.53 8.80 -24.79
N GLY A 459 11.80 8.42 -24.69
CA GLY A 459 12.22 7.04 -24.46
C GLY A 459 11.60 6.06 -25.46
N ILE A 460 11.05 4.95 -24.97
CA ILE A 460 10.37 3.94 -25.81
C ILE A 460 9.11 4.48 -26.52
N LEU A 461 8.46 5.53 -26.01
CA LEU A 461 7.27 6.10 -26.65
C LEU A 461 7.64 6.78 -27.97
N ALA A 462 8.82 7.41 -28.06
CA ALA A 462 9.32 7.99 -29.30
C ALA A 462 9.45 6.92 -30.38
N THR A 463 10.03 5.77 -30.04
CA THR A 463 10.17 4.65 -30.98
C THR A 463 8.82 4.08 -31.40
N LEU A 464 7.90 3.86 -30.45
CA LEU A 464 6.58 3.32 -30.75
C LEU A 464 5.71 4.27 -31.60
N ALA A 465 5.85 5.58 -31.42
CA ALA A 465 5.16 6.59 -32.22
C ALA A 465 5.52 6.53 -33.71
N MET A 466 6.72 6.05 -34.05
CA MET A 466 7.22 5.94 -35.43
C MET A 466 6.68 4.72 -36.19
N HIS A 467 5.93 3.84 -35.53
CA HIS A 467 5.38 2.61 -36.13
C HIS A 467 6.45 1.76 -36.83
N PRO A 468 7.50 1.33 -36.11
CA PRO A 468 8.64 0.66 -36.73
C PRO A 468 8.21 -0.66 -37.40
N PRO A 469 8.65 -0.94 -38.64
CA PRO A 469 8.22 -2.12 -39.40
C PRO A 469 8.44 -3.46 -38.68
N VAL A 470 9.47 -3.54 -37.82
CA VAL A 470 9.76 -4.71 -36.99
C VAL A 470 8.58 -5.11 -36.09
N LEU A 471 7.69 -4.16 -35.75
CA LEU A 471 6.53 -4.43 -34.90
C LEU A 471 5.25 -4.82 -35.65
N ALA A 472 5.27 -4.83 -36.99
CA ALA A 472 4.08 -5.00 -37.82
C ALA A 472 3.40 -6.37 -37.66
N SER A 473 4.18 -7.42 -37.35
CA SER A 473 3.71 -8.80 -37.23
C SER A 473 3.16 -9.15 -35.84
N TYR A 474 3.31 -8.28 -34.83
CA TYR A 474 2.79 -8.53 -33.50
C TYR A 474 1.34 -8.06 -33.38
N GLU A 475 0.48 -8.93 -32.86
CA GLU A 475 -0.91 -8.59 -32.57
C GLU A 475 -0.99 -7.67 -31.35
N TRP A 476 -0.16 -7.92 -30.34
CA TRP A 476 -0.17 -7.23 -29.05
C TRP A 476 1.24 -6.82 -28.61
N LEU A 477 1.33 -5.68 -27.91
CA LEU A 477 2.57 -5.16 -27.36
C LEU A 477 2.41 -4.91 -25.86
N LEU A 478 3.39 -5.34 -25.08
CA LEU A 478 3.64 -4.88 -23.73
C LEU A 478 4.73 -3.81 -23.79
N ARG A 479 4.34 -2.53 -23.78
CA ARG A 479 5.28 -1.41 -23.57
C ARG A 479 5.69 -1.44 -22.11
N SER A 480 6.98 -1.63 -21.86
CA SER A 480 7.56 -1.67 -20.52
C SER A 480 8.86 -0.87 -20.44
N ASP A 481 9.40 -0.74 -19.24
CA ASP A 481 10.68 -0.13 -18.94
C ASP A 481 11.75 -1.22 -18.67
N LEU A 482 13.03 -0.85 -18.65
CA LEU A 482 14.12 -1.81 -18.44
C LEU A 482 14.15 -2.38 -17.02
N ASP A 483 13.80 -1.57 -16.03
CA ASP A 483 13.81 -1.85 -14.59
C ASP A 483 12.63 -2.73 -14.14
N THR A 484 12.29 -3.72 -14.95
CA THR A 484 11.09 -4.56 -14.79
C THR A 484 11.39 -6.05 -14.88
N PHE A 485 10.47 -6.86 -14.37
CA PHE A 485 10.49 -8.31 -14.54
C PHE A 485 9.11 -8.78 -15.03
N VAL A 486 9.09 -9.85 -15.82
CA VAL A 486 7.85 -10.56 -16.13
C VAL A 486 7.72 -11.81 -15.27
N ALA A 487 6.57 -11.95 -14.61
CA ALA A 487 6.26 -13.12 -13.81
C ALA A 487 5.85 -14.30 -14.72
N PRO A 488 6.01 -15.57 -14.27
CA PRO A 488 5.63 -16.74 -15.05
C PRO A 488 4.19 -16.70 -15.57
N ARG A 489 3.26 -16.13 -14.81
CA ARG A 489 1.85 -16.04 -15.21
C ARG A 489 1.59 -15.17 -16.43
N PHE A 490 2.50 -14.28 -16.80
CA PHE A 490 2.40 -13.53 -18.05
C PHE A 490 2.33 -14.47 -19.27
N ALA A 491 2.93 -15.66 -19.19
CA ALA A 491 3.01 -16.65 -20.27
C ALA A 491 1.66 -17.03 -20.87
N THR A 492 0.62 -17.06 -20.04
CA THR A 492 -0.75 -17.45 -20.40
C THR A 492 -1.75 -16.32 -20.26
N TRP A 493 -1.31 -15.13 -19.83
CA TRP A 493 -2.20 -14.01 -19.60
C TRP A 493 -2.38 -13.12 -20.84
N LYS A 494 -3.63 -12.92 -21.22
CA LYS A 494 -4.08 -11.97 -22.23
C LYS A 494 -5.38 -11.32 -21.74
N PRO A 495 -5.39 -10.03 -21.38
CA PRO A 495 -6.61 -9.37 -20.97
C PRO A 495 -7.54 -9.22 -22.17
N SER A 496 -8.85 -9.15 -21.91
CA SER A 496 -9.86 -8.93 -22.95
C SER A 496 -9.81 -7.51 -23.54
N GLN A 497 -9.07 -6.60 -22.92
CA GLN A 497 -9.07 -5.17 -23.17
C GLN A 497 -7.67 -4.56 -22.99
N PHE A 498 -7.47 -3.37 -23.55
CA PHE A 498 -6.25 -2.59 -23.34
C PHE A 498 -6.07 -2.31 -21.85
N SER A 499 -4.98 -2.81 -21.28
CA SER A 499 -4.69 -2.74 -19.86
C SER A 499 -3.49 -1.85 -19.61
N VAL A 500 -3.55 -1.10 -18.52
CA VAL A 500 -2.45 -0.23 -18.08
C VAL A 500 -2.20 -0.43 -16.60
N SER A 501 -0.96 -0.24 -16.19
CA SER A 501 -0.61 -0.20 -14.78
C SER A 501 -1.06 1.09 -14.09
N ARG A 502 -0.90 1.11 -12.77
CA ARG A 502 -0.84 2.32 -11.93
C ARG A 502 0.65 2.65 -11.74
N PRO A 503 1.07 3.93 -11.62
CA PRO A 503 2.45 4.21 -11.26
C PRO A 503 2.78 3.66 -9.87
N ILE A 504 4.03 3.23 -9.66
CA ILE A 504 4.55 2.88 -8.33
C ILE A 504 4.52 4.12 -7.42
N VAL A 505 5.09 5.23 -7.89
CA VAL A 505 5.02 6.52 -7.18
C VAL A 505 3.90 7.37 -7.77
N PRO A 506 2.88 7.70 -6.98
CA PRO A 506 1.79 8.57 -7.41
C PRO A 506 2.28 9.98 -7.74
N TYR A 507 1.76 10.56 -8.83
CA TYR A 507 2.10 11.91 -9.26
C TYR A 507 0.91 12.86 -9.39
N CYS A 508 -0.32 12.33 -9.39
CA CYS A 508 -1.56 13.10 -9.42
C CYS A 508 -2.20 13.08 -8.03
N VAL A 509 -1.47 13.62 -7.04
CA VAL A 509 -1.87 13.63 -5.63
C VAL A 509 -2.76 14.86 -5.37
N PRO A 510 -3.86 14.75 -4.60
CA PRO A 510 -4.61 15.92 -4.16
C PRO A 510 -3.69 16.97 -3.48
N GLY A 511 -3.96 18.26 -3.70
CA GLY A 511 -3.11 19.33 -3.15
C GLY A 511 -1.88 19.69 -4.00
N THR A 512 -1.50 18.83 -4.96
CA THR A 512 -0.42 19.14 -5.92
C THR A 512 -0.97 19.80 -7.20
N PHE A 513 -0.14 20.61 -7.85
CA PHE A 513 -0.50 21.27 -9.12
C PHE A 513 -0.40 20.35 -10.34
N THR A 514 0.20 19.16 -10.21
CA THR A 514 0.50 18.25 -11.34
C THR A 514 -0.72 17.95 -12.19
N CYS A 515 -1.81 17.50 -11.58
CA CYS A 515 -2.98 17.10 -12.35
C CYS A 515 -3.77 18.28 -12.92
N ALA A 516 -3.79 19.41 -12.22
CA ALA A 516 -4.34 20.65 -12.77
C ALA A 516 -3.52 21.12 -13.99
N ASN A 517 -2.20 21.01 -13.92
CA ASN A 517 -1.30 21.31 -15.02
C ASN A 517 -1.48 20.37 -16.21
N LEU A 518 -1.65 19.06 -15.99
CA LEU A 518 -1.93 18.11 -17.08
C LEU A 518 -3.29 18.37 -17.73
N ALA A 519 -4.31 18.74 -16.95
CA ALA A 519 -5.60 19.16 -17.48
C ALA A 519 -5.50 20.45 -18.31
N ARG A 520 -4.72 21.44 -17.85
CA ARG A 520 -4.40 22.67 -18.60
C ARG A 520 -3.70 22.34 -19.92
N VAL A 521 -2.66 21.51 -19.88
CA VAL A 521 -1.92 21.07 -21.08
C VAL A 521 -2.86 20.41 -22.09
N ALA A 522 -3.74 19.53 -21.63
CA ALA A 522 -4.73 18.91 -22.52
C ALA A 522 -5.69 19.94 -23.15
N SER A 523 -6.14 20.92 -22.36
CA SER A 523 -6.97 22.02 -22.85
C SER A 523 -6.25 22.88 -23.88
N GLU A 524 -4.98 23.23 -23.65
CA GLU A 524 -4.15 24.02 -24.57
C GLU A 524 -3.93 23.31 -25.91
N MET A 525 -3.81 21.99 -25.87
CA MET A 525 -3.68 21.15 -27.06
C MET A 525 -5.01 20.88 -27.79
N GLY A 526 -6.13 21.42 -27.28
CA GLY A 526 -7.46 21.25 -27.87
C GLY A 526 -8.05 19.84 -27.74
N PHE A 527 -7.57 19.06 -26.77
CA PHE A 527 -8.11 17.74 -26.51
C PHE A 527 -9.52 17.80 -25.92
N GLN A 528 -10.40 16.93 -26.42
CA GLN A 528 -11.83 16.97 -26.11
C GLN A 528 -12.20 16.13 -24.89
N VAL A 529 -11.38 15.11 -24.55
CA VAL A 529 -11.64 14.27 -23.38
C VAL A 529 -11.00 14.90 -22.15
N PRO A 530 -11.75 15.15 -21.06
CA PRO A 530 -11.18 15.68 -19.83
C PRO A 530 -10.16 14.73 -19.22
N VAL A 531 -9.03 15.28 -18.77
CA VAL A 531 -8.01 14.55 -18.01
C VAL A 531 -8.56 14.25 -16.61
N LYS A 532 -8.81 12.97 -16.34
CA LYS A 532 -9.21 12.44 -15.04
C LYS A 532 -8.00 12.41 -14.10
N ARG A 533 -8.26 12.56 -12.80
CA ARG A 533 -7.21 12.47 -11.76
C ARG A 533 -6.65 11.06 -11.53
N GLN A 534 -7.06 10.06 -12.30
CA GLN A 534 -6.60 8.68 -12.09
C GLN A 534 -5.22 8.52 -12.74
N SER A 535 -4.18 8.38 -11.93
CA SER A 535 -2.82 8.17 -12.44
C SER A 535 -2.72 6.84 -13.21
N TYR A 536 -2.04 6.91 -14.35
CA TYR A 536 -1.66 5.77 -15.18
C TYR A 536 -0.14 5.56 -15.09
N GLY A 537 0.27 4.31 -14.99
CA GLY A 537 1.67 3.92 -14.96
C GLY A 537 2.29 3.90 -16.35
N SER A 538 3.57 3.52 -16.39
CA SER A 538 4.32 3.53 -17.64
C SER A 538 4.13 2.24 -18.45
N THR A 539 3.69 1.14 -17.83
CA THR A 539 3.45 -0.14 -18.54
C THR A 539 2.07 -0.23 -19.18
N TRP A 540 2.04 -0.43 -20.50
CA TRP A 540 0.80 -0.55 -21.29
C TRP A 540 0.78 -1.89 -22.04
N TYR A 541 -0.33 -2.61 -21.97
CA TYR A 541 -0.52 -3.89 -22.65
C TYR A 541 -1.80 -3.92 -23.45
N GLY A 542 -1.68 -4.07 -24.77
CA GLY A 542 -2.84 -4.00 -25.65
C GLY A 542 -2.53 -4.34 -27.11
N PRO A 543 -3.54 -4.22 -27.99
CA PRO A 543 -3.34 -4.35 -29.42
C PRO A 543 -2.24 -3.42 -29.94
N SER A 544 -1.35 -3.97 -30.77
CA SER A 544 -0.12 -3.28 -31.24
C SER A 544 -0.40 -1.90 -31.84
N LYS A 545 -1.41 -1.80 -32.71
CA LYS A 545 -1.83 -0.53 -33.34
C LYS A 545 -2.30 0.50 -32.32
N MET A 546 -2.99 0.06 -31.26
CA MET A 546 -3.51 0.95 -30.22
C MET A 546 -2.36 1.49 -29.35
N VAL A 547 -1.43 0.62 -28.95
CA VAL A 547 -0.22 1.03 -28.20
C VAL A 547 0.58 2.08 -28.98
N GLN A 548 0.81 1.87 -30.28
CA GLN A 548 1.54 2.80 -31.14
C GLN A 548 0.77 4.12 -31.37
N THR A 549 -0.55 4.06 -31.53
CA THR A 549 -1.41 5.25 -31.65
C THR A 549 -1.34 6.10 -30.37
N CYS A 550 -1.43 5.46 -29.19
CA CYS A 550 -1.31 6.14 -27.91
C CYS A 550 0.09 6.73 -27.70
N ALA A 551 1.14 6.03 -28.09
CA ALA A 551 2.51 6.53 -28.05
C ALA A 551 2.68 7.79 -28.93
N LYS A 552 2.06 7.81 -30.12
CA LYS A 552 2.07 8.99 -30.99
C LYS A 552 1.36 10.19 -30.37
N VAL A 553 0.25 9.99 -29.67
CA VAL A 553 -0.42 11.07 -28.93
C VAL A 553 0.47 11.54 -27.76
N ALA A 554 1.12 10.62 -27.05
CA ALA A 554 2.04 10.96 -25.96
C ALA A 554 3.21 11.81 -26.46
N MET A 555 3.82 11.47 -27.60
CA MET A 555 4.89 12.29 -28.18
C MET A 555 4.43 13.72 -28.50
N ARG A 556 3.21 13.90 -29.02
CA ARG A 556 2.65 15.27 -29.22
C ARG A 556 2.57 16.06 -27.92
N VAL A 557 2.27 15.39 -26.80
CA VAL A 557 2.22 16.03 -25.48
C VAL A 557 3.63 16.37 -24.99
N ILE A 558 4.60 15.47 -25.18
CA ILE A 558 6.02 15.72 -24.86
C ILE A 558 6.54 16.92 -25.64
N ASP A 559 6.26 16.98 -26.95
CA ASP A 559 6.68 18.10 -27.81
C ASP A 559 6.08 19.42 -27.33
N HIS A 560 4.80 19.43 -26.92
CA HIS A 560 4.15 20.62 -26.35
C HIS A 560 4.82 21.06 -25.03
N LEU A 561 5.06 20.11 -24.12
CA LEU A 561 5.68 20.37 -22.82
C LEU A 561 7.11 20.91 -22.95
N ILE A 562 7.88 20.41 -23.91
CA ILE A 562 9.24 20.89 -24.20
C ILE A 562 9.21 22.31 -24.80
N ASN A 563 8.28 22.58 -25.74
CA ASN A 563 8.25 23.85 -26.47
C ASN A 563 7.62 25.03 -25.71
N VAL A 564 6.61 24.78 -24.88
CA VAL A 564 5.89 25.83 -24.12
C VAL A 564 6.55 26.13 -22.77
N GLY A 565 7.57 25.35 -22.39
CA GLY A 565 8.18 25.37 -21.08
C GLY A 565 7.39 24.51 -20.10
N MET A 566 8.11 23.74 -19.29
CA MET A 566 7.51 22.89 -18.26
C MET A 566 6.66 23.75 -17.32
N PRO A 567 5.39 23.40 -17.04
CA PRO A 567 4.63 24.06 -15.99
C PRO A 567 5.45 24.04 -14.70
N SER A 568 5.64 25.21 -14.05
CA SER A 568 6.14 25.24 -12.68
C SER A 568 5.18 24.43 -11.84
N LEU A 569 5.66 23.28 -11.33
CA LEU A 569 4.82 22.39 -10.52
C LEU A 569 4.68 22.86 -9.09
N ASP A 570 5.40 23.91 -8.68
CA ASP A 570 5.20 24.61 -7.42
C ASP A 570 5.40 26.13 -7.57
N GLY A 571 4.62 26.91 -6.83
CA GLY A 571 4.73 28.37 -6.75
C GLY A 571 5.88 28.86 -5.87
N HIS A 572 6.69 27.97 -5.29
CA HIS A 572 7.84 28.29 -4.44
C HIS A 572 9.08 27.54 -4.94
N GLN A 573 10.21 28.25 -5.00
CA GLN A 573 11.51 27.70 -5.40
C GLN A 573 11.84 26.44 -4.57
N GLY A 574 12.06 25.30 -5.24
CA GLY A 574 12.81 24.18 -4.66
C GLY A 574 12.15 22.80 -4.76
N HIS A 575 12.16 22.20 -5.96
CA HIS A 575 12.84 20.93 -6.27
C HIS A 575 12.35 20.42 -7.63
N LEU A 576 12.91 21.01 -8.67
CA LEU A 576 12.82 20.54 -10.05
C LEU A 576 13.92 19.48 -10.32
N ASP A 577 14.13 18.57 -9.36
CA ASP A 577 15.07 17.44 -9.55
C ASP A 577 14.39 16.23 -10.21
N ALA A 578 13.08 16.31 -10.53
CA ALA A 578 12.39 15.35 -11.40
C ALA A 578 12.60 15.70 -12.88
N GLN A 579 13.75 15.26 -13.36
CA GLN A 579 14.32 15.36 -14.70
C GLN A 579 13.32 15.02 -15.83
N THR A 580 13.72 15.34 -17.07
CA THR A 580 13.17 14.87 -18.36
C THR A 580 12.66 13.40 -18.36
N THR A 581 13.16 12.58 -17.43
CA THR A 581 12.80 11.18 -17.17
C THR A 581 11.32 10.92 -16.86
N ASN A 582 10.58 11.87 -16.27
CA ASN A 582 9.15 11.68 -15.94
C ASN A 582 8.18 12.14 -17.05
N LEU A 583 8.69 12.79 -18.11
CA LEU A 583 7.88 13.26 -19.23
C LEU A 583 7.08 12.13 -19.92
N PRO A 584 7.64 10.93 -20.18
CA PRO A 584 6.88 9.81 -20.75
C PRO A 584 5.67 9.41 -19.90
N LEU A 585 5.80 9.48 -18.57
CA LEU A 585 4.74 9.11 -17.63
C LEU A 585 3.58 10.13 -17.70
N TYR A 586 3.90 11.42 -17.64
CA TYR A 586 2.92 12.51 -17.71
C TYR A 586 2.24 12.62 -19.07
N ALA A 587 3.02 12.51 -20.15
CA ALA A 587 2.48 12.50 -21.49
C ALA A 587 1.59 11.27 -21.74
N GLY A 588 2.01 10.12 -21.21
CA GLY A 588 1.21 8.90 -21.16
C GLY A 588 -0.15 9.11 -20.49
N HIS A 589 -0.16 9.77 -19.33
CA HIS A 589 -1.38 10.06 -18.58
C HIS A 589 -2.43 10.81 -19.42
N VAL A 590 -2.00 11.84 -20.14
CA VAL A 590 -2.88 12.63 -21.01
C VAL A 590 -3.28 11.79 -22.22
N ALA A 591 -2.30 11.18 -22.90
CA ALA A 591 -2.50 10.50 -24.17
C ALA A 591 -3.46 9.32 -24.07
N LEU A 592 -3.33 8.48 -23.05
CA LEU A 592 -4.16 7.30 -22.84
C LEU A 592 -5.65 7.64 -22.77
N GLN A 593 -5.99 8.79 -22.21
CA GLN A 593 -7.38 9.26 -22.11
C GLN A 593 -7.94 9.78 -23.43
N GLN A 594 -7.06 10.18 -24.36
CA GLN A 594 -7.46 10.67 -25.68
C GLN A 594 -7.50 9.56 -26.73
N CYS A 595 -6.55 8.62 -26.68
CA CYS A 595 -6.41 7.56 -27.69
C CYS A 595 -7.28 6.32 -27.39
N THR A 596 -7.78 6.18 -26.16
CA THR A 596 -8.69 5.10 -25.77
C THR A 596 -10.11 5.65 -25.64
N THR A 597 -11.07 5.13 -26.40
CA THR A 597 -12.49 5.48 -26.22
C THR A 597 -13.07 4.70 -25.03
N LEU A 598 -13.74 5.37 -24.09
CA LEU A 598 -14.38 4.79 -22.88
C LEU A 598 -15.24 3.54 -23.18
N PRO A 599 -15.37 2.53 -22.28
CA PRO A 599 -14.79 2.36 -20.94
C PRO A 599 -13.61 1.36 -20.89
N VAL A 600 -12.86 1.18 -21.98
CA VAL A 600 -11.95 0.02 -22.19
C VAL A 600 -10.54 0.18 -21.59
N GLN A 601 -10.26 1.22 -20.80
CA GLN A 601 -9.00 1.28 -20.05
C GLN A 601 -9.19 0.67 -18.66
N ARG A 602 -9.05 -0.65 -18.58
CA ARG A 602 -9.00 -1.33 -17.28
C ARG A 602 -7.61 -1.11 -16.70
N ARG A 603 -7.49 -0.23 -15.71
CA ARG A 603 -6.30 -0.22 -14.85
C ARG A 603 -6.20 -1.60 -14.20
N ARG A 604 -5.03 -2.21 -14.30
CA ARG A 604 -4.72 -3.54 -13.76
C ARG A 604 -3.55 -3.47 -12.78
N PRO A 605 -3.65 -2.61 -11.73
CA PRO A 605 -2.57 -2.51 -10.74
C PRO A 605 -2.32 -3.88 -10.09
N ASP A 606 -3.39 -4.67 -9.91
CA ASP A 606 -3.39 -6.03 -9.39
C ASP A 606 -2.39 -6.98 -10.06
N VAL A 607 -2.00 -6.74 -11.32
CA VAL A 607 -1.11 -7.64 -12.06
C VAL A 607 0.01 -6.94 -12.84
N LEU A 608 -0.09 -5.63 -13.14
CA LEU A 608 0.86 -4.86 -13.93
C LEU A 608 1.61 -3.80 -13.10
N GLU A 609 2.94 -3.84 -13.15
CA GLU A 609 3.84 -2.97 -12.35
C GLU A 609 3.64 -3.17 -10.84
N VAL A 610 3.43 -4.41 -10.42
CA VAL A 610 3.48 -4.73 -9.00
C VAL A 610 4.90 -4.45 -8.49
N SER A 611 5.03 -3.81 -7.34
CA SER A 611 6.35 -3.47 -6.80
C SER A 611 7.20 -4.74 -6.59
N THR A 612 8.49 -4.66 -6.90
CA THR A 612 9.46 -5.72 -6.55
C THR A 612 9.69 -5.85 -5.05
N SER A 613 9.17 -4.94 -4.22
CA SER A 613 9.13 -5.11 -2.77
C SER A 613 7.87 -5.84 -2.28
N SER A 614 6.90 -6.12 -3.17
CA SER A 614 5.64 -6.77 -2.79
C SER A 614 5.90 -8.15 -2.23
N SER A 615 5.19 -8.45 -1.14
CA SER A 615 5.20 -9.78 -0.53
C SER A 615 4.12 -10.69 -1.10
N ARG A 616 3.35 -10.24 -2.11
CA ARG A 616 2.28 -11.04 -2.70
C ARG A 616 2.83 -12.28 -3.44
N PRO A 617 2.04 -13.36 -3.57
CA PRO A 617 2.45 -14.54 -4.31
C PRO A 617 2.76 -14.17 -5.77
N LEU A 618 3.86 -14.68 -6.32
CA LEU A 618 4.30 -14.40 -7.69
C LEU A 618 3.27 -14.82 -8.73
N ASP A 619 2.48 -15.87 -8.45
CA ASP A 619 1.39 -16.28 -9.32
C ASP A 619 0.21 -15.29 -9.27
N SER A 620 0.19 -14.30 -8.39
CA SER A 620 -0.88 -13.29 -8.35
C SER A 620 -0.78 -12.22 -9.43
N MET A 621 0.34 -12.16 -10.16
CA MET A 621 0.72 -11.02 -10.99
C MET A 621 1.40 -11.47 -12.28
N VAL A 622 1.60 -10.53 -13.21
CA VAL A 622 2.23 -10.82 -14.50
C VAL A 622 3.47 -9.97 -14.77
N HIS A 623 3.57 -8.81 -14.12
CA HIS A 623 4.63 -7.85 -14.37
C HIS A 623 4.99 -7.12 -13.09
N LEU A 624 6.29 -7.10 -12.80
CA LEU A 624 6.90 -6.45 -11.65
C LEU A 624 7.72 -5.26 -12.11
N LYS A 625 7.79 -4.21 -11.30
CA LYS A 625 8.67 -3.06 -11.56
C LYS A 625 9.42 -2.66 -10.30
N ALA A 626 10.70 -2.33 -10.47
CA ALA A 626 11.51 -1.84 -9.37
C ALA A 626 11.02 -0.47 -8.90
N GLY A 627 10.93 -0.30 -7.57
CA GLY A 627 10.63 1.00 -6.97
C GLY A 627 11.74 2.01 -7.18
N THR A 628 11.42 3.29 -6.98
CA THR A 628 12.42 4.38 -6.91
C THR A 628 12.97 4.56 -5.50
N ASP A 629 12.54 3.74 -4.54
CA ASP A 629 13.12 3.73 -3.20
C ASP A 629 14.56 3.20 -3.27
N GLU A 630 15.35 3.50 -2.23
CA GLU A 630 16.73 3.02 -2.13
C GLU A 630 16.83 1.48 -2.26
N HIS A 631 15.73 0.74 -2.11
CA HIS A 631 15.64 -0.71 -2.18
C HIS A 631 15.39 -1.24 -3.61
N GLY A 632 14.63 -0.52 -4.44
CA GLY A 632 14.29 -0.92 -5.81
C GLY A 632 15.46 -0.79 -6.80
N LEU A 633 16.20 0.31 -6.75
CA LEU A 633 17.48 0.45 -7.47
C LEU A 633 18.59 -0.42 -6.85
N SER A 634 18.53 -0.65 -5.53
CA SER A 634 19.42 -1.56 -4.80
C SER A 634 19.23 -3.02 -5.20
N LEU A 635 18.06 -3.50 -5.60
CA LEU A 635 17.90 -4.89 -6.07
C LEU A 635 18.89 -5.25 -7.19
N PHE A 636 19.08 -4.34 -8.16
CA PHE A 636 20.02 -4.53 -9.27
C PHE A 636 21.46 -4.10 -8.94
N HIS A 637 21.66 -3.17 -8.00
CA HIS A 637 22.98 -2.60 -7.67
C HIS A 637 23.59 -3.14 -6.36
N ALA A 638 22.85 -3.91 -5.56
CA ALA A 638 23.32 -4.47 -4.30
C ALA A 638 24.12 -5.75 -4.55
N ALA A 639 25.43 -5.60 -4.54
CA ALA A 639 26.40 -6.67 -4.32
C ALA A 639 26.24 -7.40 -2.95
N LYS A 640 25.17 -7.14 -2.19
CA LYS A 640 24.94 -7.59 -0.81
C LYS A 640 23.88 -8.67 -0.61
N LEU A 641 23.19 -9.13 -1.67
CA LEU A 641 22.29 -10.28 -1.55
C LEU A 641 23.13 -11.58 -1.40
N HIS A 642 23.51 -11.89 -0.16
CA HIS A 642 24.13 -13.16 0.20
C HIS A 642 23.10 -14.27 0.08
N GLY A 643 23.16 -15.05 -1.01
CA GLY A 643 22.88 -16.51 -1.14
C GLY A 643 21.55 -17.13 -0.65
N ASP A 644 20.83 -16.51 0.26
CA ASP A 644 19.59 -16.98 0.87
C ASP A 644 18.47 -16.08 0.36
N VAL A 645 18.14 -16.27 -0.91
CA VAL A 645 16.97 -15.61 -1.49
C VAL A 645 15.78 -16.46 -1.10
N GLY A 646 14.79 -15.85 -0.44
CA GLY A 646 13.64 -16.52 0.19
C GLY A 646 12.75 -17.34 -0.76
N ASP A 647 11.45 -17.40 -0.48
CA ASP A 647 10.53 -18.21 -1.28
C ASP A 647 10.28 -17.54 -2.64
N THR A 648 10.87 -18.06 -3.72
CA THR A 648 10.66 -17.55 -5.09
C THR A 648 9.22 -17.64 -5.61
N ALA A 649 8.31 -18.26 -4.85
CA ALA A 649 6.88 -18.13 -5.06
C ALA A 649 6.31 -16.77 -4.57
N ILE A 650 7.13 -15.90 -3.98
CA ILE A 650 6.82 -14.55 -3.53
C ILE A 650 7.52 -13.54 -4.46
N ALA A 651 6.82 -12.45 -4.80
CA ALA A 651 7.29 -11.43 -5.73
C ALA A 651 8.68 -10.84 -5.41
N LYS A 652 8.89 -10.37 -4.17
CA LYS A 652 10.17 -9.78 -3.77
C LYS A 652 11.35 -10.75 -3.81
N ASP A 653 11.14 -11.99 -3.41
CA ASP A 653 12.19 -13.01 -3.37
C ASP A 653 12.51 -13.49 -4.79
N PHE A 654 11.49 -13.61 -5.64
CA PHE A 654 11.70 -13.82 -7.08
C PHE A 654 12.52 -12.69 -7.69
N ALA A 655 12.12 -11.42 -7.51
CA ALA A 655 12.82 -10.27 -8.06
C ALA A 655 14.27 -10.20 -7.56
N ALA A 656 14.51 -10.41 -6.26
CA ALA A 656 15.84 -10.45 -5.67
C ALA A 656 16.72 -11.56 -6.27
N LYS A 657 16.14 -12.73 -6.51
CA LYS A 657 16.88 -13.85 -7.12
C LYS A 657 17.29 -13.50 -8.55
N ILE A 658 16.36 -12.98 -9.35
CA ILE A 658 16.63 -12.65 -10.75
C ILE A 658 17.65 -11.50 -10.83
N ALA A 659 17.53 -10.49 -9.98
CA ALA A 659 18.49 -9.39 -9.93
C ALA A 659 19.89 -9.86 -9.52
N TRP A 660 20.00 -10.77 -8.55
CA TRP A 660 21.27 -11.37 -8.16
C TRP A 660 21.89 -12.24 -9.27
N GLU A 661 21.10 -13.06 -9.95
CA GLU A 661 21.54 -13.82 -11.13
C GLU A 661 22.05 -12.86 -12.23
N ALA A 662 21.32 -11.78 -12.47
CA ALA A 662 21.69 -10.75 -13.46
C ALA A 662 22.99 -10.02 -13.11
N ALA A 663 23.23 -9.72 -11.82
CA ALA A 663 24.44 -9.05 -11.36
C ALA A 663 25.68 -9.96 -11.39
N LYS A 664 25.53 -11.27 -11.15
CA LYS A 664 26.64 -12.24 -11.27
C LYS A 664 27.24 -12.28 -12.66
N ASP A 665 26.41 -12.19 -13.69
CA ASP A 665 26.85 -12.20 -15.07
C ASP A 665 27.62 -10.92 -15.48
N VAL A 666 27.71 -9.92 -14.60
CA VAL A 666 28.54 -8.72 -14.76
C VAL A 666 29.95 -8.90 -14.17
N THR A 667 30.20 -9.95 -13.38
CA THR A 667 31.58 -10.27 -12.97
C THR A 667 32.39 -10.64 -14.21
N ASP A 668 33.18 -9.67 -14.61
CA ASP A 668 33.80 -9.55 -15.93
C ASP A 668 34.66 -10.78 -16.26
N ASP A 669 34.33 -11.49 -17.34
CA ASP A 669 35.20 -12.51 -17.95
C ASP A 669 36.62 -11.97 -18.24
N SER A 670 36.82 -10.64 -18.26
CA SER A 670 38.14 -10.02 -18.33
C SER A 670 39.01 -10.33 -17.10
N ILE A 671 38.42 -10.47 -15.90
CA ILE A 671 39.14 -10.82 -14.67
C ILE A 671 39.64 -12.27 -14.74
N GLN A 672 38.85 -13.17 -15.33
CA GLN A 672 39.29 -14.56 -15.52
C GLN A 672 40.31 -14.71 -16.67
N ARG A 673 40.19 -13.93 -17.75
CA ARG A 673 41.17 -13.95 -18.86
C ARG A 673 42.55 -13.44 -18.45
N ALA A 674 42.61 -12.46 -17.54
CA ALA A 674 43.86 -11.88 -17.04
C ALA A 674 44.73 -12.85 -16.21
N VAL A 675 44.22 -14.04 -15.84
CA VAL A 675 44.96 -15.03 -15.04
C VAL A 675 45.94 -15.85 -15.88
N HIS A 676 45.77 -15.88 -17.21
CA HIS A 676 46.53 -16.79 -18.09
C HIS A 676 47.35 -16.10 -19.19
N GLU A 677 47.29 -14.78 -19.31
CA GLU A 677 48.05 -14.01 -20.31
C GLU A 677 48.93 -12.95 -19.63
N SER A 678 50.20 -12.85 -20.03
CA SER A 678 51.07 -11.76 -19.59
C SER A 678 50.71 -10.48 -20.33
N PHE A 679 50.30 -9.44 -19.59
CA PHE A 679 50.03 -8.12 -20.15
C PHE A 679 50.62 -7.00 -19.30
N VAL A 680 50.97 -5.88 -19.96
CA VAL A 680 51.48 -4.67 -19.32
C VAL A 680 50.40 -3.61 -19.35
N ARG A 681 50.14 -2.97 -18.20
CA ARG A 681 49.18 -1.87 -18.06
C ARG A 681 49.84 -0.67 -17.39
N ALA A 682 49.41 0.53 -17.77
CA ALA A 682 49.80 1.77 -17.13
C ALA A 682 48.55 2.58 -16.78
N ALA A 683 48.46 3.05 -15.54
CA ALA A 683 47.56 4.14 -15.18
C ALA A 683 48.24 5.45 -15.54
N VAL A 684 47.68 6.19 -16.50
CA VAL A 684 48.18 7.53 -16.87
C VAL A 684 47.28 8.56 -16.22
N VAL A 685 47.87 9.41 -15.38
CA VAL A 685 47.12 10.39 -14.60
C VAL A 685 47.72 11.76 -14.82
N TYR A 686 46.88 12.74 -15.14
CA TYR A 686 47.28 14.12 -15.25
C TYR A 686 47.12 14.81 -13.90
N LEU A 687 48.23 15.33 -13.36
CA LEU A 687 48.24 16.10 -12.13
C LEU A 687 48.46 17.59 -12.47
N PRO A 688 47.42 18.44 -12.41
CA PRO A 688 47.62 19.88 -12.52
C PRO A 688 48.39 20.37 -11.28
N GLY A 689 49.52 21.04 -11.50
CA GLY A 689 50.36 21.58 -10.44
C GLY A 689 49.60 22.58 -9.57
N ASP A 690 49.97 22.61 -8.28
CA ASP A 690 49.68 23.68 -7.30
C ASP A 690 48.48 23.48 -6.37
N ASN A 691 47.66 22.44 -6.57
CA ASN A 691 46.49 22.19 -5.70
C ASN A 691 46.69 20.98 -4.77
N THR A 692 46.64 21.22 -3.46
CA THR A 692 46.82 20.23 -2.39
C THR A 692 45.76 19.12 -2.40
N LYS A 693 44.56 19.39 -2.92
CA LYS A 693 43.49 18.39 -3.11
C LYS A 693 43.93 17.28 -4.07
N PHE A 694 44.48 17.64 -5.23
CA PHE A 694 44.89 16.64 -6.22
C PHE A 694 46.12 15.85 -5.78
N GLN A 695 46.97 16.41 -4.91
CA GLN A 695 48.04 15.65 -4.27
C GLN A 695 47.53 14.59 -3.29
N ALA A 696 46.47 14.88 -2.53
CA ALA A 696 45.84 13.92 -1.63
C ALA A 696 45.11 12.81 -2.41
N GLU A 697 44.37 13.17 -3.45
CA GLU A 697 43.70 12.21 -4.35
C GLU A 697 44.70 11.33 -5.10
N MET A 698 45.86 11.86 -5.51
CA MET A 698 46.94 11.03 -6.07
C MET A 698 47.54 10.05 -5.06
N ARG A 699 47.64 10.41 -3.78
CA ARG A 699 48.08 9.46 -2.74
C ARG A 699 47.08 8.34 -2.55
N TRP A 700 45.79 8.62 -2.64
CA TRP A 700 44.74 7.59 -2.61
C TRP A 700 44.80 6.70 -3.83
N LEU A 701 44.92 7.28 -5.02
CA LEU A 701 45.05 6.51 -6.26
C LEU A 701 46.29 5.61 -6.24
N HIS A 702 47.44 6.14 -5.84
CA HIS A 702 48.69 5.39 -5.70
C HIS A 702 48.59 4.28 -4.64
N ALA A 703 47.82 4.48 -3.57
CA ALA A 703 47.59 3.42 -2.57
C ALA A 703 46.65 2.32 -3.09
N SER A 704 45.74 2.65 -4.01
CA SER A 704 44.76 1.73 -4.58
C SER A 704 45.26 0.95 -5.81
N TRP A 705 46.28 1.49 -6.49
CA TRP A 705 46.93 0.88 -7.65
C TRP A 705 48.05 -0.07 -7.21
#